data_AF-A0A3R7N6H7-F1
#
_entry.id   AF-A0A3R7N6H7-F1
#
_cell.length_a   1.000
_cell.length_b   1.000
_cell.length_c   1.000
_cell.angle_alpha   90.00
_cell.angle_beta   90.00
_cell.angle_gamma   90.00
#
_symmetry.space_group_name_H-M   'P 1'
#
loop_
_entity.id
_entity.type
_entity.pdbx_description
1 polymer ?
#
loop_
_entity_poly.entity_id
_entity_poly.type
_entity_poly.pdbx_seq_one_letter_code
_entity_poly.pdbx_strand_id
1 'polypeptide(L)'
;AHELAHERLSGDRGFLNPGPEGVPLEILPLDEDPKFHQMEAERAKLKAQDPRRNERKVADLENAMNDRCHELACDQLREDLAGVDKEPRDIPLELLHPHGDPAFAALVSDIRELKKDRRKNADAIEEIVRAMNGRADALAAAQLDRGFLDPEPAGVPLEILPLDADDAFHAAETERARLKLSDPRRNARKIKELEDDMNARAQELAREQLAEDLRGVDSAPEGIPLALLKVTEDELFASMVPQLRELKKYPETNAEAIKNLEDRMNNRAYELADSLLEGDRSYLNAAPEGVPLAELPLAQDDAFALMEVERAVLKAQDPRRNAAKVAELESKLNEKAVELARNLLAEDLKGFSSKYEGVATTQLKPHNDREFAALVPELRRLKLEGSEPALRNHMEEMDQRLRELAKELVDGDLWFLDKDPEGVPLEYVPLKGDRVFEELLHSRVALKADEPRKNASQIKECEDAMNARCHELAKTVKEQDFDGIDKQPCDIPLELLPIREDAAAAKIIAQLRAARYGTGKLAGKGRIVKLGEELNERARELALEALVRDREKYLDRNPEGVSVESLPLETDTRFHGLEAERAKLKLEDARGNAKRIEDTEELLNARAREMAKKQLEEDLAGLDLTSVDMPMETLRPHRDAEFNAAAVQLRKLKQDPRRNEKQIKEIEMGMSERAEHLMREMLEDDRALLDPEPEGVPLSELPLDKDRTFHAMEVKRAQLKAEDPVKHADAIKALENDLNEQAHALALNQLKEDLLGLDDAPRGVPVALLRPHEDGKFAATVPMLRRLKKDPTRNAEAIRALENNLDDHLDELAQDFLRADRESYLSPAPLGHPMAALPLDKDSEFKALEATRHQLMLDPRHNKEKMAEVEDALNSRAIKLAEEKLKDDRAFLEKEPEGVHLRYLPLDEDKHFHDLEVKRAALKAKDPVRNATAIKEIEEELNNVARQLAREQLAEDLRGVEQDPRGIPIALLRPHDDRRFNEMVRELRALKADAKTSPDKVRALEAEMSNRAEELADKVLQGCRDKLDPSPEKLPLKELPLSEDKAFSKTELELAKLKLADPARNEAKIKDLEGQLNERALDVARAVKEEDLEALESAPRGIPLALLRPHDDEAFASLAKEARGAGRKSGGPSPHAAADALNERARELADQVLRGDRGFLDREPEGVPLSMLPLDTDRGVPRDGG
;
A
#
# COMPACT_ATOMS: atom_id res chain seq x y z
N ALA A 1 -45.29 -36.04 -46.98
CA ALA A 1 -45.08 -36.84 -45.74
C ALA A 1 -43.73 -36.54 -45.11
N HIS A 2 -42.60 -36.72 -45.82
CA HIS A 2 -41.29 -36.26 -45.34
C HIS A 2 -41.23 -34.74 -45.11
N GLU A 3 -41.72 -33.93 -46.04
CA GLU A 3 -41.77 -32.46 -45.88
C GLU A 3 -42.61 -32.04 -44.66
N LEU A 4 -43.80 -32.62 -44.48
CA LEU A 4 -44.65 -32.40 -43.29
C LEU A 4 -43.99 -32.84 -41.97
N ALA A 5 -43.19 -33.91 -41.99
CA ALA A 5 -42.45 -34.35 -40.82
C ALA A 5 -41.29 -33.39 -40.50
N HIS A 6 -40.59 -32.92 -41.53
CA HIS A 6 -39.52 -31.92 -41.42
C HIS A 6 -40.06 -30.57 -40.89
N GLU A 7 -41.18 -30.10 -41.42
CA GLU A 7 -41.84 -28.85 -41.00
C GLU A 7 -42.32 -28.92 -39.54
N ARG A 8 -42.76 -30.11 -39.11
CA ARG A 8 -43.17 -30.35 -37.71
C ARG A 8 -41.99 -30.45 -36.74
N LEU A 9 -40.86 -31.02 -37.15
CA LEU A 9 -39.66 -31.11 -36.33
C LEU A 9 -38.96 -29.74 -36.22
N SER A 10 -38.74 -29.06 -37.34
CA SER A 10 -38.13 -27.72 -37.39
C SER A 10 -38.96 -26.64 -36.67
N GLY A 11 -40.29 -26.71 -36.74
CA GLY A 11 -41.19 -25.78 -36.04
C GLY A 11 -41.26 -25.96 -34.52
N ASP A 12 -40.68 -27.04 -33.97
CA ASP A 12 -40.67 -27.34 -32.53
C ASP A 12 -39.29 -27.14 -31.87
N ARG A 13 -38.39 -26.39 -32.53
CA ARG A 13 -37.01 -26.06 -32.07
C ARG A 13 -36.92 -24.86 -31.12
N GLY A 14 -38.02 -24.23 -30.72
CA GLY A 14 -38.02 -22.98 -29.94
C GLY A 14 -37.44 -23.05 -28.51
N PHE A 15 -37.05 -24.24 -28.05
CA PHE A 15 -36.36 -24.46 -26.76
C PHE A 15 -34.82 -24.44 -26.88
N LEU A 16 -34.30 -24.42 -28.12
CA LEU A 16 -32.86 -24.37 -28.37
C LEU A 16 -32.34 -22.96 -28.11
N ASN A 17 -31.11 -22.87 -27.60
CA ASN A 17 -30.38 -21.60 -27.50
C ASN A 17 -30.26 -20.98 -28.91
N PRO A 18 -30.71 -19.74 -29.16
CA PRO A 18 -30.66 -19.12 -30.49
C PRO A 18 -29.24 -18.83 -31.00
N GLY A 19 -28.24 -18.80 -30.10
CA GLY A 19 -26.84 -18.54 -30.44
C GLY A 19 -25.85 -19.33 -29.57
N PRO A 20 -25.82 -20.68 -29.65
CA PRO A 20 -24.84 -21.50 -28.93
C PRO A 20 -23.40 -21.07 -29.31
N GLU A 21 -22.56 -20.81 -28.31
CA GLU A 21 -21.19 -20.27 -28.49
C GLU A 21 -21.11 -18.99 -29.35
N GLY A 22 -22.21 -18.24 -29.46
CA GLY A 22 -22.30 -17.05 -30.33
C GLY A 22 -22.55 -17.35 -31.81
N VAL A 23 -22.76 -18.62 -32.19
CA VAL A 23 -23.10 -19.03 -33.57
C VAL A 23 -24.61 -19.13 -33.74
N PRO A 24 -25.23 -18.40 -34.69
CA PRO A 24 -26.67 -18.52 -34.97
C PRO A 24 -27.09 -19.94 -35.37
N LEU A 25 -28.23 -20.42 -34.83
CA LEU A 25 -28.77 -21.76 -35.13
C LEU A 25 -28.96 -22.04 -36.63
N GLU A 26 -29.25 -21.01 -37.43
CA GLU A 26 -29.46 -21.10 -38.89
C GLU A 26 -28.22 -21.58 -39.65
N ILE A 27 -27.04 -21.44 -39.03
CA ILE A 27 -25.75 -21.78 -39.63
C ILE A 27 -25.35 -23.23 -39.26
N LEU A 28 -25.93 -23.78 -38.19
CA LEU A 28 -25.59 -25.11 -37.72
C LEU A 28 -26.25 -26.19 -38.60
N PRO A 29 -25.55 -27.31 -38.88
CA PRO A 29 -26.06 -28.40 -39.70
C PRO A 29 -27.04 -29.30 -38.91
N LEU A 30 -28.02 -28.71 -38.23
CA LEU A 30 -29.01 -29.44 -37.41
C LEU A 30 -29.81 -30.43 -38.26
N ASP A 31 -30.08 -30.07 -39.51
CA ASP A 31 -30.81 -30.89 -40.48
C ASP A 31 -29.96 -31.97 -41.15
N GLU A 32 -28.66 -32.04 -40.87
CA GLU A 32 -27.76 -33.08 -41.38
C GLU A 32 -27.16 -33.93 -40.26
N ASP A 33 -27.16 -33.47 -39.00
CA ASP A 33 -26.59 -34.19 -37.86
C ASP A 33 -27.45 -35.40 -37.44
N PRO A 34 -26.96 -36.63 -37.59
CA PRO A 34 -27.75 -37.83 -37.32
C PRO A 34 -28.16 -37.97 -35.84
N LYS A 35 -27.32 -37.48 -34.92
CA LYS A 35 -27.59 -37.54 -33.47
C LYS A 35 -28.67 -36.54 -33.07
N PHE A 36 -28.58 -35.31 -33.58
CA PHE A 36 -29.58 -34.28 -33.34
C PHE A 36 -30.96 -34.70 -33.85
N HIS A 37 -31.04 -35.22 -35.09
CA HIS A 37 -32.28 -35.78 -35.64
C HIS A 37 -32.88 -36.90 -34.82
N GLN A 38 -32.03 -37.79 -34.28
CA GLN A 38 -32.50 -38.90 -33.46
C GLN A 38 -33.16 -38.41 -32.17
N MET A 39 -32.55 -37.43 -31.50
CA MET A 39 -33.10 -36.80 -30.29
C MET A 39 -34.35 -35.97 -30.60
N GLU A 40 -34.37 -35.26 -31.74
CA GLU A 40 -35.51 -34.48 -32.20
C GLU A 40 -36.73 -35.37 -32.48
N ALA A 41 -36.52 -36.51 -33.15
CA ALA A 41 -37.55 -37.51 -33.39
C ALA A 41 -38.03 -38.19 -32.09
N GLU A 42 -37.12 -38.46 -31.14
CA GLU A 42 -37.46 -39.04 -29.84
C GLU A 42 -38.27 -38.08 -28.97
N ARG A 43 -37.91 -36.80 -28.96
CA ARG A 43 -38.68 -35.73 -28.32
C ARG A 43 -40.07 -35.59 -28.92
N ALA A 44 -40.19 -35.56 -30.25
CA ALA A 44 -41.48 -35.48 -30.93
C ALA A 44 -42.38 -36.69 -30.60
N LYS A 45 -41.80 -37.89 -30.48
CA LYS A 45 -42.49 -39.11 -30.06
C LYS A 45 -42.97 -39.03 -28.60
N LEU A 46 -42.15 -38.55 -27.68
CA LEU A 46 -42.51 -38.42 -26.26
C LEU A 46 -43.58 -37.35 -26.02
N LYS A 47 -43.52 -36.24 -26.75
CA LYS A 47 -44.58 -35.21 -26.77
C LYS A 47 -45.90 -35.73 -27.36
N ALA A 48 -45.85 -36.58 -28.38
CA ALA A 48 -47.05 -37.14 -29.00
C ALA A 48 -47.75 -38.21 -28.14
N GLN A 49 -47.03 -38.87 -27.22
CA GLN A 49 -47.59 -39.91 -26.36
C GLN A 49 -48.36 -39.36 -25.15
N ASP A 50 -47.68 -38.62 -24.26
CA ASP A 50 -48.27 -38.01 -23.06
C ASP A 50 -47.35 -36.89 -22.55
N PRO A 51 -47.64 -35.61 -22.87
CA PRO A 51 -46.79 -34.48 -22.50
C PRO A 51 -46.58 -34.32 -20.99
N ARG A 52 -47.58 -34.64 -20.17
CA ARG A 52 -47.53 -34.43 -18.71
C ARG A 52 -46.73 -35.53 -18.01
N ARG A 53 -46.84 -36.77 -18.49
CA ARG A 53 -46.13 -37.90 -17.87
C ARG A 53 -44.65 -37.98 -18.29
N ASN A 54 -44.32 -37.43 -19.46
CA ASN A 54 -42.96 -37.46 -20.02
C ASN A 54 -42.17 -36.16 -19.79
N GLU A 55 -42.70 -35.19 -19.02
CA GLU A 55 -42.13 -33.85 -18.82
C GLU A 55 -40.63 -33.86 -18.47
N ARG A 56 -40.20 -34.67 -17.48
CA ARG A 56 -38.77 -34.79 -17.13
C ARG A 56 -37.91 -35.32 -18.27
N LYS A 57 -38.37 -36.34 -18.99
CA LYS A 57 -37.63 -36.94 -20.11
C LYS A 57 -37.54 -36.00 -21.31
N VAL A 58 -38.57 -35.18 -21.52
CA VAL A 58 -38.57 -34.13 -22.55
C VAL A 58 -37.56 -33.04 -22.16
N ALA A 59 -37.55 -32.58 -20.91
CA ALA A 59 -36.57 -31.60 -20.43
C ALA A 59 -35.11 -32.12 -20.50
N ASP A 60 -34.87 -33.38 -20.13
CA ASP A 60 -33.55 -34.01 -20.26
C ASP A 60 -33.08 -34.09 -21.72
N LEU A 61 -33.99 -34.42 -22.66
CA LEU A 61 -33.70 -34.40 -24.09
C LEU A 61 -33.50 -32.99 -24.63
N GLU A 62 -34.24 -32.00 -24.15
CA GLU A 62 -34.08 -30.60 -24.53
C GLU A 62 -32.71 -30.06 -24.11
N ASN A 63 -32.24 -30.42 -22.90
CA ASN A 63 -30.89 -30.12 -22.44
C ASN A 63 -29.83 -30.84 -23.30
N ALA A 64 -29.99 -32.14 -23.56
CA ALA A 64 -29.04 -32.88 -24.39
C ALA A 64 -29.00 -32.37 -25.86
N MET A 65 -30.12 -31.90 -26.40
CA MET A 65 -30.19 -31.25 -27.70
C MET A 65 -29.49 -29.87 -27.69
N ASN A 66 -29.64 -29.10 -26.61
CA ASN A 66 -28.89 -27.86 -26.41
C ASN A 66 -27.38 -28.13 -26.30
N ASP A 67 -26.96 -29.13 -25.52
CA ASP A 67 -25.56 -29.54 -25.42
C ASP A 67 -25.00 -29.94 -26.79
N ARG A 68 -25.77 -30.69 -27.59
CA ARG A 68 -25.39 -31.04 -28.97
C ARG A 68 -25.31 -29.81 -29.90
N CYS A 69 -26.19 -28.82 -29.73
CA CYS A 69 -26.09 -27.54 -30.44
C CYS A 69 -24.80 -26.78 -30.06
N HIS A 70 -24.40 -26.79 -28.79
CA HIS A 70 -23.12 -26.23 -28.33
C HIS A 70 -21.92 -26.99 -28.92
N GLU A 71 -21.96 -28.33 -28.97
CA GLU A 71 -20.93 -29.14 -29.64
C GLU A 71 -20.82 -28.79 -31.13
N LEU A 72 -21.94 -28.71 -31.85
CA LEU A 72 -21.98 -28.36 -33.27
C LEU A 72 -21.51 -26.92 -33.52
N ALA A 73 -21.79 -25.99 -32.61
CA ALA A 73 -21.28 -24.62 -32.68
C ALA A 73 -19.75 -24.58 -32.51
N CYS A 74 -19.20 -25.31 -31.53
CA CYS A 74 -17.75 -25.48 -31.39
C CYS A 74 -17.09 -26.07 -32.64
N ASP A 75 -17.69 -27.10 -33.22
CA ASP A 75 -17.20 -27.70 -34.46
C ASP A 75 -17.26 -26.72 -35.64
N GLN A 76 -18.32 -25.90 -35.72
CA GLN A 76 -18.45 -24.84 -36.73
C GLN A 76 -17.37 -23.76 -36.55
N LEU A 77 -17.15 -23.26 -35.33
CA LEU A 77 -16.11 -22.27 -35.03
C LEU A 77 -14.72 -22.81 -35.38
N ARG A 78 -14.47 -24.11 -35.21
CA ARG A 78 -13.22 -24.76 -35.60
C ARG A 78 -13.07 -24.85 -37.12
N GLU A 79 -14.14 -25.18 -37.85
CA GLU A 79 -14.16 -25.25 -39.32
C GLU A 79 -14.00 -23.87 -39.97
N ASP A 80 -14.50 -22.81 -39.32
CA ASP A 80 -14.31 -21.43 -39.78
C ASP A 80 -12.85 -21.00 -39.76
N LEU A 81 -12.10 -21.47 -38.75
CA LEU A 81 -10.67 -21.22 -38.59
C LEU A 81 -9.80 -22.18 -39.42
N ALA A 82 -10.40 -23.08 -40.20
CA ALA A 82 -9.66 -24.01 -41.04
C ALA A 82 -8.87 -23.26 -42.13
N GLY A 83 -7.54 -23.34 -42.06
CA GLY A 83 -6.61 -22.64 -42.96
C GLY A 83 -6.03 -21.35 -42.39
N VAL A 84 -6.55 -20.88 -41.25
CA VAL A 84 -6.00 -19.74 -40.51
C VAL A 84 -4.79 -20.20 -39.70
N ASP A 85 -3.77 -19.34 -39.58
CA ASP A 85 -2.59 -19.56 -38.77
C ASP A 85 -2.98 -19.77 -37.30
N LYS A 86 -2.47 -20.84 -36.70
CA LYS A 86 -2.85 -21.26 -35.34
C LYS A 86 -2.08 -20.50 -34.26
N GLU A 87 -0.93 -19.95 -34.60
CA GLU A 87 -0.05 -19.25 -33.67
C GLU A 87 0.47 -17.94 -34.30
N PRO A 88 -0.43 -17.00 -34.68
CA PRO A 88 0.01 -15.70 -35.18
C PRO A 88 0.90 -15.01 -34.15
N ARG A 89 2.14 -14.69 -34.54
CA ARG A 89 3.21 -14.16 -33.67
C ARG A 89 3.47 -15.02 -32.42
N ASP A 90 3.43 -16.34 -32.56
CA ASP A 90 3.59 -17.31 -31.48
C ASP A 90 2.53 -17.21 -30.36
N ILE A 91 1.41 -16.51 -30.62
CA ILE A 91 0.27 -16.45 -29.70
C ILE A 91 -0.82 -17.42 -30.19
N PRO A 92 -1.29 -18.38 -29.36
CA PRO A 92 -2.37 -19.28 -29.75
C PRO A 92 -3.64 -18.54 -30.18
N LEU A 93 -4.13 -18.82 -31.40
CA LEU A 93 -5.29 -18.17 -32.01
C LEU A 93 -6.56 -18.27 -31.14
N GLU A 94 -6.70 -19.37 -30.38
CA GLU A 94 -7.81 -19.60 -29.45
C GLU A 94 -7.89 -18.53 -28.35
N LEU A 95 -6.74 -18.02 -27.89
CA LEU A 95 -6.66 -16.99 -26.85
C LEU A 95 -7.00 -15.59 -27.38
N LEU A 96 -6.88 -15.38 -28.70
CA LEU A 96 -7.17 -14.10 -29.36
C LEU A 96 -8.67 -13.87 -29.60
N HIS A 97 -9.50 -14.90 -29.38
CA HIS A 97 -10.96 -14.87 -29.56
C HIS A 97 -11.40 -14.19 -30.88
N PRO A 98 -10.88 -14.66 -32.04
CA PRO A 98 -11.02 -13.96 -33.32
C PRO A 98 -12.49 -13.77 -33.76
N HIS A 99 -13.39 -14.68 -33.38
CA HIS A 99 -14.83 -14.57 -33.67
C HIS A 99 -15.54 -13.40 -32.95
N GLY A 100 -14.93 -12.85 -31.90
CA GLY A 100 -15.41 -11.65 -31.23
C GLY A 100 -15.01 -10.35 -31.93
N ASP A 101 -14.06 -10.40 -32.89
CA ASP A 101 -13.65 -9.25 -33.68
C ASP A 101 -14.60 -9.04 -34.88
N PRO A 102 -15.26 -7.88 -35.01
CA PRO A 102 -16.24 -7.65 -36.08
C PRO A 102 -15.69 -7.80 -37.51
N ALA A 103 -14.42 -7.44 -37.72
CA ALA A 103 -13.79 -7.52 -39.04
C ALA A 103 -13.43 -8.97 -39.39
N PHE A 104 -12.95 -9.75 -38.42
CA PHE A 104 -12.71 -11.18 -38.59
C PHE A 104 -14.04 -11.95 -38.78
N ALA A 105 -15.09 -11.62 -38.03
CA ALA A 105 -16.42 -12.25 -38.15
C ALA A 105 -17.08 -12.01 -39.53
N ALA A 106 -16.84 -10.84 -40.13
CA ALA A 106 -17.25 -10.57 -41.52
C ALA A 106 -16.56 -11.51 -42.50
N LEU A 107 -15.23 -11.70 -42.37
CA LEU A 107 -14.48 -12.64 -43.21
C LEU A 107 -14.91 -14.10 -43.02
N VAL A 108 -15.29 -14.48 -41.79
CA VAL A 108 -15.89 -15.80 -41.50
C VAL A 108 -17.24 -15.97 -42.22
N SER A 109 -18.04 -14.91 -42.35
CA SER A 109 -19.30 -14.96 -43.09
C SER A 109 -19.04 -15.17 -44.59
N ASP A 110 -18.08 -14.42 -45.15
CA ASP A 110 -17.68 -14.53 -46.56
C ASP A 110 -17.10 -15.92 -46.87
N ILE A 111 -16.24 -16.47 -46.02
CA ILE A 111 -15.65 -17.81 -46.25
C ILE A 111 -16.70 -18.92 -46.16
N ARG A 112 -17.72 -18.79 -45.29
CA ARG A 112 -18.84 -19.75 -45.20
C ARG A 112 -19.66 -19.77 -46.49
N GLU A 113 -19.95 -18.62 -47.08
CA GLU A 113 -20.65 -18.54 -48.36
C GLU A 113 -19.83 -19.13 -49.51
N LEU A 114 -18.54 -18.78 -49.59
CA LEU A 114 -17.65 -19.30 -50.63
C LEU A 114 -17.44 -20.82 -50.51
N LYS A 115 -17.41 -21.37 -49.29
CA LYS A 115 -17.27 -22.80 -49.01
C LYS A 115 -18.50 -23.64 -49.44
N LYS A 116 -19.66 -23.04 -49.75
CA LYS A 116 -20.81 -23.78 -50.33
C LYS A 116 -20.47 -24.41 -51.68
N ASP A 117 -19.61 -23.74 -52.48
CA ASP A 117 -19.13 -24.20 -53.79
C ASP A 117 -17.58 -24.24 -53.85
N ARG A 118 -16.95 -25.02 -52.96
CA ARG A 118 -15.47 -25.09 -52.78
C ARG A 118 -14.67 -25.22 -54.09
N ARG A 119 -15.20 -25.93 -55.09
CA ARG A 119 -14.50 -26.18 -56.37
C ARG A 119 -14.45 -24.97 -57.30
N LYS A 120 -15.44 -24.07 -57.24
CA LYS A 120 -15.51 -22.88 -58.11
C LYS A 120 -14.84 -21.67 -57.47
N ASN A 121 -14.81 -21.64 -56.14
CA ASN A 121 -14.37 -20.48 -55.35
C ASN A 121 -12.96 -20.66 -54.75
N ALA A 122 -12.14 -21.58 -55.25
CA ALA A 122 -10.85 -21.93 -54.65
C ALA A 122 -9.92 -20.72 -54.44
N ASP A 123 -9.73 -19.90 -55.48
CA ASP A 123 -8.87 -18.71 -55.41
C ASP A 123 -9.43 -17.64 -54.43
N ALA A 124 -10.75 -17.44 -54.43
CA ALA A 124 -11.41 -16.50 -53.51
C ALA A 124 -11.35 -16.98 -52.05
N ILE A 125 -11.41 -18.29 -51.80
CA ILE A 125 -11.22 -18.87 -50.47
C ILE A 125 -9.78 -18.63 -49.99
N GLU A 126 -8.77 -18.78 -50.87
CA GLU A 126 -7.37 -18.50 -50.51
C GLU A 126 -7.16 -17.01 -50.16
N GLU A 127 -7.77 -16.09 -50.93
CA GLU A 127 -7.72 -14.65 -50.64
C GLU A 127 -8.37 -14.30 -49.29
N ILE A 128 -9.55 -14.85 -48.99
CA ILE A 128 -10.21 -14.63 -47.69
C ILE A 128 -9.38 -15.23 -46.56
N VAL A 129 -8.81 -16.43 -46.70
CA VAL A 129 -7.93 -17.02 -45.68
C VAL A 129 -6.69 -16.15 -45.44
N ARG A 130 -6.10 -15.57 -46.49
CA ARG A 130 -4.99 -14.62 -46.36
C ARG A 130 -5.41 -13.35 -45.60
N ALA A 131 -6.60 -12.83 -45.87
CA ALA A 131 -7.15 -11.69 -45.14
C ALA A 131 -7.44 -12.04 -43.67
N MET A 132 -7.95 -13.25 -43.40
CA MET A 132 -8.17 -13.76 -42.03
C MET A 132 -6.83 -13.89 -41.29
N ASN A 133 -5.77 -14.40 -41.93
CA ASN A 133 -4.42 -14.44 -41.37
C ASN A 133 -3.86 -13.04 -41.08
N GLY A 134 -4.06 -12.09 -42.00
CA GLY A 134 -3.67 -10.70 -41.77
C GLY A 134 -4.42 -10.06 -40.59
N ARG A 135 -5.70 -10.39 -40.40
CA ARG A 135 -6.47 -9.90 -39.25
C ARG A 135 -6.06 -10.60 -37.95
N ALA A 136 -5.77 -11.90 -37.99
CA ALA A 136 -5.26 -12.64 -36.84
C ALA A 136 -3.89 -12.11 -36.38
N ASP A 137 -2.97 -11.80 -37.31
CA ASP A 137 -1.68 -11.16 -36.99
C ASP A 137 -1.88 -9.78 -36.33
N ALA A 138 -2.81 -8.97 -36.85
CA ALA A 138 -3.12 -7.67 -36.25
C ALA A 138 -3.71 -7.80 -34.83
N LEU A 139 -4.54 -8.82 -34.58
CA LEU A 139 -5.05 -9.11 -33.24
C LEU A 139 -3.93 -9.56 -32.30
N ALA A 140 -3.00 -10.39 -32.77
CA ALA A 140 -1.82 -10.82 -32.02
C ALA A 140 -0.90 -9.63 -31.68
N ALA A 141 -0.61 -8.77 -32.67
CA ALA A 141 0.21 -7.58 -32.49
C ALA A 141 -0.37 -6.62 -31.44
N ALA A 142 -1.69 -6.48 -31.37
CA ALA A 142 -2.35 -5.64 -30.37
C ALA A 142 -2.20 -6.15 -28.92
N GLN A 143 -1.79 -7.41 -28.71
CA GLN A 143 -1.55 -7.97 -27.38
C GLN A 143 -0.10 -7.79 -26.89
N LEU A 144 0.84 -7.47 -27.80
CA LEU A 144 2.26 -7.24 -27.51
C LEU A 144 2.49 -5.79 -27.03
N ASP A 145 1.85 -5.41 -25.91
CA ASP A 145 1.96 -4.07 -25.31
C ASP A 145 3.27 -3.93 -24.51
N ARG A 146 4.13 -2.99 -24.95
CA ARG A 146 5.44 -2.66 -24.39
C ARG A 146 5.43 -1.50 -23.37
N GLY A 147 4.27 -0.98 -22.97
CA GLY A 147 4.16 0.22 -22.13
C GLY A 147 4.73 0.12 -20.70
N PHE A 148 5.15 -1.07 -20.26
CA PHE A 148 5.79 -1.31 -18.96
C PHE A 148 7.33 -1.23 -19.02
N LEU A 149 7.91 -1.07 -20.21
CA LEU A 149 9.35 -0.93 -20.38
C LEU A 149 9.80 0.50 -20.04
N ASP A 150 11.02 0.63 -19.52
CA ASP A 150 11.70 1.93 -19.45
C ASP A 150 11.76 2.56 -20.87
N PRO A 151 11.29 3.80 -21.10
CA PRO A 151 11.32 4.42 -22.42
C PRO A 151 12.73 4.71 -22.96
N GLU A 152 13.72 4.90 -22.07
CA GLU A 152 15.11 5.21 -22.42
C GLU A 152 16.11 4.38 -21.59
N PRO A 153 16.09 3.04 -21.70
CA PRO A 153 17.01 2.18 -20.97
C PRO A 153 18.45 2.58 -21.26
N ALA A 154 19.25 2.83 -20.21
CA ALA A 154 20.63 3.31 -20.34
C ALA A 154 20.80 4.58 -21.20
N GLY A 155 19.76 5.42 -21.30
CA GLY A 155 19.75 6.64 -22.12
C GLY A 155 19.55 6.39 -23.63
N VAL A 156 19.14 5.18 -24.02
CA VAL A 156 18.91 4.78 -25.41
C VAL A 156 17.39 4.59 -25.62
N PRO A 157 16.74 5.35 -26.52
CA PRO A 157 15.30 5.19 -26.77
C PRO A 157 14.91 3.78 -27.23
N LEU A 158 13.79 3.23 -26.73
CA LEU A 158 13.32 1.89 -27.12
C LEU A 158 13.13 1.72 -28.64
N GLU A 159 12.76 2.79 -29.35
CA GLU A 159 12.45 2.76 -30.80
C GLU A 159 13.63 2.34 -31.67
N ILE A 160 14.86 2.45 -31.16
CA ILE A 160 16.07 2.09 -31.90
C ILE A 160 16.67 0.76 -31.45
N LEU A 161 16.12 0.14 -30.40
CA LEU A 161 16.56 -1.17 -29.96
C LEU A 161 15.96 -2.26 -30.87
N PRO A 162 16.72 -3.32 -31.19
CA PRO A 162 16.24 -4.41 -32.04
C PRO A 162 15.33 -5.39 -31.27
N LEU A 163 14.33 -4.89 -30.53
CA LEU A 163 13.47 -5.70 -29.65
C LEU A 163 12.68 -6.76 -30.43
N ASP A 164 12.19 -6.40 -31.63
CA ASP A 164 11.45 -7.31 -32.51
C ASP A 164 12.32 -8.42 -33.13
N ALA A 165 13.64 -8.24 -33.14
CA ALA A 165 14.60 -9.20 -33.70
C ALA A 165 15.36 -9.98 -32.62
N ASP A 166 15.17 -9.65 -31.34
CA ASP A 166 15.79 -10.36 -30.22
C ASP A 166 14.93 -11.55 -29.80
N ASP A 167 15.40 -12.76 -30.07
CA ASP A 167 14.66 -14.00 -29.81
C ASP A 167 14.26 -14.14 -28.32
N ALA A 168 15.13 -13.72 -27.40
CA ALA A 168 14.88 -13.83 -25.97
C ALA A 168 13.80 -12.85 -25.50
N PHE A 169 13.87 -11.60 -25.96
CA PHE A 169 12.85 -10.59 -25.71
C PHE A 169 11.51 -10.99 -26.32
N HIS A 170 11.49 -11.43 -27.57
CA HIS A 170 10.26 -11.84 -28.26
C HIS A 170 9.59 -13.04 -27.56
N ALA A 171 10.36 -14.05 -27.15
CA ALA A 171 9.83 -15.20 -26.40
C ALA A 171 9.21 -14.79 -25.04
N ALA A 172 9.83 -13.85 -24.33
CA ALA A 172 9.27 -13.33 -23.08
C ALA A 172 8.00 -12.49 -23.32
N GLU A 173 7.97 -11.73 -24.41
CA GLU A 173 6.84 -10.90 -24.82
C GLU A 173 5.60 -11.75 -25.17
N THR A 174 5.80 -12.84 -25.92
CA THR A 174 4.73 -13.76 -26.33
C THR A 174 4.21 -14.60 -25.16
N GLU A 175 5.09 -15.09 -24.28
CA GLU A 175 4.68 -15.77 -23.04
C GLU A 175 3.93 -14.83 -22.09
N ARG A 176 4.34 -13.55 -21.99
CA ARG A 176 3.59 -12.54 -21.24
C ARG A 176 2.19 -12.34 -21.83
N ALA A 177 2.08 -12.18 -23.15
CA ALA A 177 0.80 -12.02 -23.82
C ALA A 177 -0.10 -13.25 -23.61
N ARG A 178 0.45 -14.46 -23.71
CA ARG A 178 -0.26 -15.72 -23.44
C ARG A 178 -0.81 -15.78 -22.01
N LEU A 179 0.00 -15.45 -21.02
CA LEU A 179 -0.42 -15.47 -19.61
C LEU A 179 -1.49 -14.40 -19.31
N LYS A 180 -1.39 -13.23 -19.96
CA LYS A 180 -2.35 -12.12 -19.86
C LYS A 180 -3.69 -12.46 -20.53
N LEU A 181 -3.68 -13.16 -21.66
CA LEU A 181 -4.90 -13.61 -22.33
C LEU A 181 -5.58 -14.80 -21.63
N SER A 182 -4.80 -15.62 -20.92
CA SER A 182 -5.34 -16.81 -20.22
C SER A 182 -6.04 -16.45 -18.91
N ASP A 183 -5.29 -15.89 -17.94
CA ASP A 183 -5.83 -15.46 -16.64
C ASP A 183 -4.82 -14.48 -15.99
N PRO A 184 -5.00 -13.16 -16.20
CA PRO A 184 -4.07 -12.17 -15.67
C PRO A 184 -3.94 -12.20 -14.15
N ARG A 185 -5.02 -12.54 -13.43
CA ARG A 185 -5.04 -12.47 -11.95
C ARG A 185 -4.26 -13.64 -11.37
N ARG A 186 -4.48 -14.84 -11.87
CA ARG A 186 -3.76 -16.04 -11.41
C ARG A 186 -2.28 -16.01 -11.81
N ASN A 187 -1.96 -15.40 -12.95
CA ASN A 187 -0.59 -15.35 -13.48
C ASN A 187 0.16 -14.06 -13.11
N ALA A 188 -0.40 -13.17 -12.29
CA ALA A 188 0.14 -11.84 -12.00
C ALA A 188 1.62 -11.86 -11.59
N ARG A 189 2.03 -12.81 -10.73
CA ARG A 189 3.43 -12.96 -10.33
C ARG A 189 4.33 -13.30 -11.52
N LYS A 190 3.92 -14.26 -12.36
CA LYS A 190 4.75 -14.70 -13.50
C LYS A 190 4.79 -13.65 -14.61
N ILE A 191 3.69 -12.91 -14.79
CA ILE A 191 3.64 -11.74 -15.69
C ILE A 191 4.65 -10.68 -15.20
N LYS A 192 4.66 -10.36 -13.91
CA LYS A 192 5.63 -9.40 -13.35
C LYS A 192 7.07 -9.87 -13.51
N GLU A 193 7.35 -11.15 -13.22
CA GLU A 193 8.69 -11.73 -13.45
C GLU A 193 9.12 -11.59 -14.92
N LEU A 194 8.22 -11.86 -15.88
CA LEU A 194 8.51 -11.66 -17.31
C LEU A 194 8.70 -10.18 -17.68
N GLU A 195 7.93 -9.27 -17.08
CA GLU A 195 8.10 -7.82 -17.30
C GLU A 195 9.46 -7.32 -16.78
N ASP A 196 9.90 -7.83 -15.62
CA ASP A 196 11.23 -7.54 -15.06
C ASP A 196 12.35 -8.13 -15.94
N ASP A 197 12.19 -9.37 -16.42
CA ASP A 197 13.14 -10.03 -17.33
C ASP A 197 13.25 -9.29 -18.68
N MET A 198 12.12 -8.83 -19.23
CA MET A 198 12.06 -8.04 -20.45
C MET A 198 12.73 -6.67 -20.27
N ASN A 199 12.49 -6.00 -19.13
CA ASN A 199 13.18 -4.75 -18.80
C ASN A 199 14.70 -4.95 -18.68
N ALA A 200 15.14 -6.05 -18.05
CA ALA A 200 16.56 -6.38 -17.95
C ALA A 200 17.18 -6.64 -19.33
N ARG A 201 16.50 -7.39 -20.22
CA ARG A 201 16.97 -7.64 -21.58
C ARG A 201 17.00 -6.37 -22.44
N ALA A 202 15.99 -5.51 -22.33
CA ALA A 202 15.99 -4.20 -22.99
C ALA A 202 17.16 -3.33 -22.51
N GLN A 203 17.47 -3.35 -21.20
CA GLN A 203 18.63 -2.65 -20.65
C GLN A 203 19.97 -3.21 -21.12
N GLU A 204 20.07 -4.52 -21.34
CA GLU A 204 21.25 -5.16 -21.92
C GLU A 204 21.44 -4.73 -23.39
N LEU A 205 20.40 -4.84 -24.21
CA LEU A 205 20.42 -4.41 -25.61
C LEU A 205 20.74 -2.92 -25.75
N ALA A 206 20.26 -2.09 -24.82
CA ALA A 206 20.62 -0.67 -24.79
C ALA A 206 22.09 -0.42 -24.48
N ARG A 207 22.70 -1.19 -23.57
CA ARG A 207 24.14 -1.11 -23.31
C ARG A 207 24.97 -1.56 -24.51
N GLU A 208 24.53 -2.60 -25.22
CA GLU A 208 25.17 -3.07 -26.46
C GLU A 208 25.08 -1.99 -27.55
N GLN A 209 23.89 -1.39 -27.73
CA GLN A 209 23.69 -0.31 -28.69
C GLN A 209 24.55 0.92 -28.34
N LEU A 210 24.59 1.31 -27.07
CA LEU A 210 25.44 2.43 -26.61
C LEU A 210 26.92 2.14 -26.83
N ALA A 211 27.38 0.91 -26.57
CA ALA A 211 28.77 0.51 -26.83
C ALA A 211 29.11 0.59 -28.32
N GLU A 212 28.18 0.24 -29.21
CA GLU A 212 28.36 0.40 -30.66
C GLU A 212 28.37 1.88 -31.08
N ASP A 213 27.47 2.68 -30.51
CA ASP A 213 27.41 4.12 -30.74
C ASP A 213 28.70 4.82 -30.30
N LEU A 214 29.33 4.36 -29.23
CA LEU A 214 30.59 4.90 -28.70
C LEU A 214 31.84 4.27 -29.33
N ARG A 215 31.70 3.32 -30.27
CA ARG A 215 32.85 2.72 -30.96
C ARG A 215 33.65 3.79 -31.72
N GLY A 216 34.86 4.11 -31.25
CA GLY A 216 35.71 5.20 -31.80
C GLY A 216 36.03 6.30 -30.79
N VAL A 217 35.23 6.41 -29.73
CA VAL A 217 35.55 7.16 -28.51
C VAL A 217 36.47 6.31 -27.63
N ASP A 218 37.43 6.93 -26.96
CA ASP A 218 38.36 6.27 -26.03
C ASP A 218 37.59 5.59 -24.90
N SER A 219 37.75 4.27 -24.80
CA SER A 219 37.03 3.45 -23.82
C SER A 219 37.49 3.65 -22.38
N ALA A 220 38.68 4.21 -22.15
CA ALA A 220 39.27 4.38 -20.83
C ALA A 220 40.16 5.63 -20.72
N PRO A 221 39.59 6.86 -20.77
CA PRO A 221 40.35 8.09 -20.55
C PRO A 221 41.00 8.09 -19.17
N GLU A 222 42.28 8.48 -19.10
CA GLU A 222 43.17 8.35 -17.91
C GLU A 222 43.21 6.93 -17.30
N GLY A 223 42.84 5.90 -18.06
CA GLY A 223 42.73 4.52 -17.57
C GLY A 223 41.45 4.21 -16.80
N ILE A 224 40.48 5.13 -16.74
CA ILE A 224 39.17 4.93 -16.11
C ILE A 224 38.12 4.56 -17.17
N PRO A 225 37.50 3.37 -17.12
CA PRO A 225 36.47 2.98 -18.08
C PRO A 225 35.30 3.97 -18.15
N LEU A 226 34.82 4.28 -19.37
CA LEU A 226 33.67 5.20 -19.58
C LEU A 226 32.42 4.83 -18.76
N ALA A 227 32.18 3.53 -18.53
CA ALA A 227 31.08 3.04 -17.71
C ALA A 227 31.16 3.50 -16.25
N LEU A 228 32.38 3.74 -15.72
CA LEU A 228 32.60 4.22 -14.35
C LEU A 228 32.53 5.75 -14.26
N LEU A 229 32.78 6.45 -15.37
CA LEU A 229 32.70 7.91 -15.46
C LEU A 229 31.26 8.43 -15.60
N LYS A 230 30.27 7.53 -15.69
CA LYS A 230 28.84 7.87 -15.82
C LYS A 230 28.58 8.90 -16.91
N VAL A 231 29.25 8.74 -18.06
CA VAL A 231 29.22 9.71 -19.16
C VAL A 231 27.82 9.95 -19.73
N THR A 232 26.87 9.05 -19.51
CA THR A 232 25.46 9.23 -19.89
C THR A 232 24.67 10.13 -18.93
N GLU A 233 25.17 10.40 -17.73
CA GLU A 233 24.62 11.39 -16.79
C GLU A 233 25.12 12.81 -17.11
N ASP A 234 26.22 12.96 -17.86
CA ASP A 234 26.74 14.25 -18.31
C ASP A 234 25.93 14.78 -19.49
N GLU A 235 25.21 15.90 -19.31
CA GLU A 235 24.32 16.48 -20.33
C GLU A 235 25.04 16.75 -21.66
N LEU A 236 26.27 17.25 -21.61
CA LEU A 236 27.04 17.57 -22.80
C LEU A 236 27.44 16.30 -23.56
N PHE A 237 27.98 15.29 -22.87
CA PHE A 237 28.33 14.03 -23.48
C PHE A 237 27.11 13.27 -24.01
N ALA A 238 26.04 13.16 -23.22
CA ALA A 238 24.80 12.50 -23.60
C ALA A 238 24.17 13.12 -24.87
N SER A 239 24.20 14.46 -25.01
CA SER A 239 23.67 15.14 -26.21
C SER A 239 24.44 14.84 -27.50
N MET A 240 25.69 14.39 -27.40
CA MET A 240 26.54 14.05 -28.55
C MET A 240 26.32 12.62 -29.06
N VAL A 241 25.83 11.70 -28.22
CA VAL A 241 25.62 10.29 -28.60
C VAL A 241 24.61 10.14 -29.74
N PRO A 242 23.41 10.77 -29.73
CA PRO A 242 22.48 10.69 -30.86
C PRO A 242 23.04 11.32 -32.15
N GLN A 243 23.85 12.38 -32.03
CA GLN A 243 24.49 13.01 -33.19
C GLN A 243 25.52 12.07 -33.82
N LEU A 244 26.32 11.39 -32.99
CA LEU A 244 27.30 10.41 -33.45
C LEU A 244 26.61 9.23 -34.15
N ARG A 245 25.49 8.74 -33.60
CA ARG A 245 24.67 7.69 -34.20
C ARG A 245 24.14 8.09 -35.59
N GLU A 246 23.62 9.30 -35.74
CA GLU A 246 23.11 9.78 -37.03
C GLU A 246 24.23 9.91 -38.07
N LEU A 247 25.40 10.43 -37.66
CA LEU A 247 26.56 10.52 -38.54
C LEU A 247 27.07 9.14 -38.97
N LYS A 248 27.06 8.15 -38.06
CA LYS A 248 27.50 6.77 -38.32
C LYS A 248 26.62 5.97 -39.28
N LYS A 249 25.39 6.42 -39.60
CA LYS A 249 24.57 5.80 -40.66
C LYS A 249 25.24 5.86 -42.04
N TYR A 250 26.06 6.88 -42.29
CA TYR A 250 26.80 7.08 -43.54
C TYR A 250 28.29 7.37 -43.25
N PRO A 251 29.05 6.38 -42.76
CA PRO A 251 30.38 6.60 -42.19
C PRO A 251 31.39 7.10 -43.23
N GLU A 252 31.29 6.62 -44.47
CA GLU A 252 32.15 7.03 -45.59
C GLU A 252 31.97 8.51 -45.96
N THR A 253 30.76 9.05 -45.81
CA THR A 253 30.43 10.44 -46.17
C THR A 253 30.69 11.40 -45.02
N ASN A 254 30.59 10.92 -43.78
CA ASN A 254 30.67 11.71 -42.56
C ASN A 254 31.99 11.55 -41.80
N ALA A 255 33.01 10.88 -42.37
CA ALA A 255 34.25 10.51 -41.68
C ALA A 255 34.92 11.66 -40.90
N GLU A 256 35.02 12.86 -41.48
CA GLU A 256 35.62 14.02 -40.80
C GLU A 256 34.71 14.58 -39.69
N ALA A 257 33.39 14.56 -39.88
CA ALA A 257 32.42 14.99 -38.87
C ALA A 257 32.34 14.01 -37.68
N ILE A 258 32.42 12.69 -37.96
CA ILE A 258 32.51 11.62 -36.95
C ILE A 258 33.77 11.83 -36.11
N LYS A 259 34.94 11.98 -36.75
CA LYS A 259 36.20 12.18 -36.05
C LYS A 259 36.19 13.44 -35.16
N ASN A 260 35.71 14.57 -35.69
CA ASN A 260 35.62 15.81 -34.91
C ASN A 260 34.68 15.69 -33.70
N LEU A 261 33.61 14.90 -33.82
CA LEU A 261 32.67 14.65 -32.73
C LEU A 261 33.27 13.68 -31.70
N GLU A 262 33.94 12.61 -32.15
CA GLU A 262 34.69 11.68 -31.29
C GLU A 262 35.79 12.41 -30.51
N ASP A 263 36.56 13.29 -31.14
CA ASP A 263 37.59 14.11 -30.48
C ASP A 263 37.00 15.02 -29.39
N ARG A 264 35.82 15.61 -29.64
CA ARG A 264 35.09 16.40 -28.63
C ARG A 264 34.58 15.53 -27.48
N MET A 265 34.05 14.35 -27.78
CA MET A 265 33.59 13.41 -26.76
C MET A 265 34.75 12.92 -25.91
N ASN A 266 35.90 12.61 -26.52
CA ASN A 266 37.13 12.25 -25.83
C ASN A 266 37.59 13.37 -24.89
N ASN A 267 37.70 14.61 -25.37
CA ASN A 267 38.10 15.73 -24.51
C ASN A 267 37.18 15.88 -23.30
N ARG A 268 35.86 15.76 -23.49
CA ARG A 268 34.90 15.79 -22.37
C ARG A 268 35.09 14.62 -21.41
N ALA A 269 35.40 13.43 -21.92
CA ALA A 269 35.65 12.25 -21.10
C ALA A 269 36.95 12.38 -20.27
N TYR A 270 38.02 12.97 -20.83
CA TYR A 270 39.24 13.30 -20.09
C TYR A 270 38.98 14.33 -18.98
N GLU A 271 38.23 15.40 -19.26
CA GLU A 271 37.85 16.39 -18.23
C GLU A 271 37.08 15.76 -17.04
N LEU A 272 36.18 14.81 -17.34
CA LEU A 272 35.41 14.09 -16.32
C LEU A 272 36.32 13.16 -15.51
N ALA A 273 37.29 12.49 -16.15
CA ALA A 273 38.26 11.64 -15.47
C ALA A 273 39.16 12.45 -14.52
N ASP A 274 39.71 13.58 -14.98
CA ASP A 274 40.54 14.47 -14.16
C ASP A 274 39.78 15.02 -12.95
N SER A 275 38.56 15.50 -13.18
CA SER A 275 37.71 16.05 -12.12
C SER A 275 37.37 14.99 -11.06
N LEU A 276 37.19 13.73 -11.47
CA LEU A 276 36.93 12.61 -10.57
C LEU A 276 38.17 12.29 -9.70
N LEU A 277 39.36 12.27 -10.30
CA LEU A 277 40.61 11.98 -9.58
C LEU A 277 40.96 13.10 -8.61
N GLU A 278 40.93 14.37 -9.04
CA GLU A 278 41.28 15.51 -8.18
C GLU A 278 40.29 15.70 -7.02
N GLY A 279 38.99 15.49 -7.26
CA GLY A 279 37.95 15.63 -6.25
C GLY A 279 38.00 14.58 -5.14
N ASP A 280 38.68 13.44 -5.35
CA ASP A 280 38.70 12.31 -4.43
C ASP A 280 40.00 12.18 -3.62
N ARG A 281 40.88 13.20 -3.61
CA ARG A 281 42.19 13.19 -2.91
C ARG A 281 42.14 13.35 -1.38
N SER A 282 40.96 13.25 -0.76
CA SER A 282 40.78 13.45 0.69
C SER A 282 41.45 12.38 1.57
N TYR A 283 41.84 11.25 0.98
CA TYR A 283 42.58 10.18 1.66
C TYR A 283 44.07 10.53 1.91
N LEU A 284 44.59 11.61 1.32
CA LEU A 284 45.98 12.04 1.49
C LEU A 284 46.15 12.96 2.73
N ASN A 285 47.30 12.86 3.41
CA ASN A 285 47.69 13.82 4.45
C ASN A 285 47.79 15.25 3.87
N ALA A 286 47.12 16.24 4.49
CA ALA A 286 47.08 17.62 4.01
C ALA A 286 48.45 18.35 3.97
N ALA A 287 49.40 17.95 4.83
CA ALA A 287 50.74 18.54 4.89
C ALA A 287 51.83 17.50 5.24
N PRO A 288 52.17 16.56 4.34
CA PRO A 288 53.24 15.59 4.57
C PRO A 288 54.58 16.29 4.83
N GLU A 289 55.26 15.92 5.94
CA GLU A 289 56.51 16.54 6.40
C GLU A 289 56.44 18.08 6.55
N GLY A 290 55.24 18.64 6.75
CA GLY A 290 55.02 20.08 6.86
C GLY A 290 54.92 20.83 5.52
N VAL A 291 54.90 20.12 4.39
CA VAL A 291 54.73 20.68 3.04
C VAL A 291 53.27 20.53 2.59
N PRO A 292 52.55 21.59 2.19
CA PRO A 292 51.17 21.50 1.69
C PRO A 292 51.03 20.64 0.43
N LEU A 293 49.94 19.85 0.30
CA LEU A 293 49.69 19.00 -0.88
C LEU A 293 49.71 19.76 -2.22
N ALA A 294 49.29 21.02 -2.23
CA ALA A 294 49.30 21.87 -3.43
C ALA A 294 50.70 22.22 -3.95
N GLU A 295 51.74 22.07 -3.11
CA GLU A 295 53.15 22.30 -3.48
C GLU A 295 53.85 21.02 -3.96
N LEU A 296 53.16 19.87 -3.92
CA LEU A 296 53.70 18.58 -4.35
C LEU A 296 53.35 18.29 -5.82
N PRO A 297 54.29 17.75 -6.61
CA PRO A 297 54.06 17.41 -8.01
C PRO A 297 53.33 16.06 -8.18
N LEU A 298 52.14 15.91 -7.58
CA LEU A 298 51.41 14.63 -7.53
C LEU A 298 50.97 14.16 -8.93
N ALA A 299 50.48 15.08 -9.76
CA ALA A 299 50.01 14.78 -11.11
C ALA A 299 51.15 14.49 -12.11
N GLN A 300 52.40 14.82 -11.77
CA GLN A 300 53.57 14.57 -12.63
C GLN A 300 54.31 13.27 -12.26
N ASP A 301 53.92 12.60 -11.17
CA ASP A 301 54.52 11.33 -10.77
C ASP A 301 53.71 10.15 -11.35
N ASP A 302 54.25 9.49 -12.37
CA ASP A 302 53.59 8.38 -13.08
C ASP A 302 53.16 7.25 -12.13
N ALA A 303 53.97 6.97 -11.11
CA ALA A 303 53.67 5.91 -10.13
C ALA A 303 52.49 6.29 -9.24
N PHE A 304 52.40 7.55 -8.83
CA PHE A 304 51.27 8.10 -8.11
C PHE A 304 49.99 8.06 -8.95
N ALA A 305 50.04 8.55 -10.19
CA ALA A 305 48.89 8.59 -11.10
C ALA A 305 48.31 7.18 -11.36
N LEU A 306 49.15 6.17 -11.62
CA LEU A 306 48.70 4.80 -11.84
C LEU A 306 48.00 4.19 -10.62
N MET A 307 48.56 4.41 -9.41
CA MET A 307 47.94 3.93 -8.17
C MET A 307 46.64 4.67 -7.84
N GLU A 308 46.56 5.96 -8.20
CA GLU A 308 45.36 6.78 -8.03
C GLU A 308 44.21 6.29 -8.92
N VAL A 309 44.50 5.98 -10.18
CA VAL A 309 43.55 5.36 -11.13
C VAL A 309 43.11 3.97 -10.67
N GLU A 310 44.05 3.11 -10.27
CA GLU A 310 43.72 1.76 -9.75
C GLU A 310 42.78 1.85 -8.54
N ARG A 311 43.04 2.79 -7.63
CA ARG A 311 42.17 3.04 -6.48
C ARG A 311 40.78 3.52 -6.92
N ALA A 312 40.69 4.49 -7.84
CA ALA A 312 39.42 4.98 -8.35
C ALA A 312 38.58 3.87 -9.01
N VAL A 313 39.20 3.02 -9.83
CA VAL A 313 38.55 1.88 -10.48
C VAL A 313 38.05 0.85 -9.45
N LEU A 314 38.91 0.47 -8.48
CA LEU A 314 38.52 -0.49 -7.44
C LEU A 314 37.39 0.03 -6.54
N LYS A 315 37.41 1.34 -6.25
CA LYS A 315 36.38 2.02 -5.46
C LYS A 315 35.06 2.09 -6.21
N ALA A 316 35.06 2.36 -7.51
CA ALA A 316 33.85 2.44 -8.32
C ALA A 316 33.22 1.06 -8.64
N GLN A 317 34.03 -0.01 -8.72
CA GLN A 317 33.52 -1.36 -8.99
C GLN A 317 32.77 -1.99 -7.81
N ASP A 318 33.39 -2.06 -6.63
CA ASP A 318 32.78 -2.63 -5.42
C ASP A 318 33.49 -2.07 -4.17
N PRO A 319 32.97 -0.95 -3.59
CA PRO A 319 33.59 -0.30 -2.44
C PRO A 319 33.74 -1.22 -1.23
N ARG A 320 32.82 -2.19 -1.05
CA ARG A 320 32.79 -3.05 0.14
C ARG A 320 33.77 -4.21 -0.01
N ARG A 321 33.78 -4.88 -1.16
CA ARG A 321 34.66 -6.03 -1.40
C ARG A 321 36.11 -5.61 -1.62
N ASN A 322 36.34 -4.43 -2.19
CA ASN A 322 37.68 -3.93 -2.46
C ASN A 322 38.26 -3.05 -1.33
N ALA A 323 37.54 -2.84 -0.22
CA ALA A 323 37.94 -1.93 0.87
C ALA A 323 39.37 -2.17 1.37
N ALA A 324 39.79 -3.43 1.53
CA ALA A 324 41.15 -3.76 1.98
C ALA A 324 42.22 -3.36 0.96
N LYS A 325 41.97 -3.57 -0.35
CA LYS A 325 42.89 -3.17 -1.42
C LYS A 325 42.93 -1.66 -1.59
N VAL A 326 41.78 -0.99 -1.47
CA VAL A 326 41.68 0.47 -1.50
C VAL A 326 42.49 1.07 -0.34
N ALA A 327 42.33 0.56 0.89
CA ALA A 327 43.11 1.03 2.04
C ALA A 327 44.63 0.79 1.87
N GLU A 328 45.02 -0.33 1.26
CA GLU A 328 46.43 -0.60 0.94
C GLU A 328 46.99 0.41 -0.08
N LEU A 329 46.22 0.71 -1.14
CA LEU A 329 46.59 1.73 -2.12
C LEU A 329 46.62 3.14 -1.51
N GLU A 330 45.68 3.49 -0.64
CA GLU A 330 45.67 4.76 0.08
C GLU A 330 46.89 4.92 1.00
N SER A 331 47.35 3.84 1.65
CA SER A 331 48.62 3.85 2.41
C SER A 331 49.82 4.08 1.48
N LYS A 332 49.91 3.38 0.35
CA LYS A 332 51.00 3.54 -0.62
C LYS A 332 51.02 4.93 -1.25
N LEU A 333 49.86 5.51 -1.54
CA LEU A 333 49.71 6.88 -2.04
C LEU A 333 50.14 7.91 -1.00
N ASN A 334 49.82 7.71 0.29
CA ASN A 334 50.31 8.56 1.38
C ASN A 334 51.82 8.43 1.59
N GLU A 335 52.37 7.21 1.52
CA GLU A 335 53.81 6.97 1.58
C GLU A 335 54.54 7.67 0.43
N LYS A 336 53.97 7.61 -0.78
CA LYS A 336 54.51 8.30 -1.95
C LYS A 336 54.44 9.82 -1.81
N ALA A 337 53.35 10.37 -1.27
CA ALA A 337 53.24 11.80 -0.96
C ALA A 337 54.30 12.25 0.07
N VAL A 338 54.59 11.44 1.09
CA VAL A 338 55.67 11.70 2.06
C VAL A 338 57.05 11.61 1.40
N GLU A 339 57.27 10.66 0.49
CA GLU A 339 58.50 10.56 -0.29
C GLU A 339 58.73 11.82 -1.12
N LEU A 340 57.70 12.28 -1.84
CA LEU A 340 57.75 13.51 -2.64
C LEU A 340 58.03 14.75 -1.78
N ALA A 341 57.43 14.84 -0.58
CA ALA A 341 57.70 15.92 0.36
C ALA A 341 59.15 15.91 0.89
N ARG A 342 59.70 14.74 1.22
CA ARG A 342 61.11 14.62 1.63
C ARG A 342 62.07 14.98 0.51
N ASN A 343 61.78 14.56 -0.71
CA ASN A 343 62.57 14.91 -1.88
C ASN A 343 62.58 16.42 -2.10
N LEU A 344 61.44 17.08 -1.91
CA LEU A 344 61.34 18.55 -1.99
C LEU A 344 62.18 19.25 -0.91
N LEU A 345 62.09 18.84 0.36
CA LEU A 345 62.89 19.40 1.46
C LEU A 345 64.40 19.15 1.28
N ALA A 346 64.77 17.99 0.75
CA ALA A 346 66.16 17.69 0.42
C ALA A 346 66.68 18.56 -0.75
N GLU A 347 65.84 18.83 -1.74
CA GLU A 347 66.13 19.78 -2.83
C GLU A 347 66.27 21.22 -2.31
N ASP A 348 65.53 21.63 -1.28
CA ASP A 348 65.71 22.94 -0.63
C ASP A 348 67.11 23.07 0.00
N LEU A 349 67.56 22.04 0.72
CA LEU A 349 68.86 22.01 1.39
C LEU A 349 70.04 21.75 0.44
N LYS A 350 69.75 21.43 -0.82
CA LYS A 350 70.76 21.18 -1.86
C LYS A 350 71.51 22.48 -2.17
N GLY A 351 72.77 22.51 -1.76
CA GLY A 351 73.67 23.66 -1.91
C GLY A 351 74.20 24.23 -0.59
N PHE A 352 73.73 23.77 0.57
CA PHE A 352 74.25 24.10 1.90
C PHE A 352 75.26 23.07 2.43
N SER A 353 76.08 23.43 3.42
CA SER A 353 77.06 22.52 4.03
C SER A 353 76.36 21.35 4.76
N SER A 354 77.03 20.20 4.90
CA SER A 354 76.44 19.03 5.55
C SER A 354 76.56 19.03 7.09
N LYS A 355 77.39 19.92 7.67
CA LYS A 355 77.61 20.06 9.13
C LYS A 355 78.06 21.49 9.50
N TYR A 356 77.68 21.96 10.69
CA TYR A 356 78.21 23.18 11.33
C TYR A 356 78.50 22.93 12.82
N GLU A 357 79.70 23.30 13.29
CA GLU A 357 80.19 23.14 14.68
C GLU A 357 79.97 21.73 15.29
N GLY A 358 80.14 20.68 14.46
CA GLY A 358 79.96 19.28 14.88
C GLY A 358 78.51 18.78 14.83
N VAL A 359 77.56 19.69 14.65
CA VAL A 359 76.13 19.40 14.52
C VAL A 359 75.82 19.19 13.04
N ALA A 360 75.17 18.08 12.70
CA ALA A 360 74.73 17.86 11.32
C ALA A 360 73.73 18.95 10.92
N THR A 361 73.73 19.40 9.66
CA THR A 361 72.70 20.36 9.22
C THR A 361 71.30 19.84 9.42
N THR A 362 71.11 18.54 9.29
CA THR A 362 69.87 17.85 9.63
C THR A 362 69.53 17.90 11.13
N GLN A 363 70.52 18.01 12.03
CA GLN A 363 70.34 18.14 13.49
C GLN A 363 70.06 19.58 13.94
N LEU A 364 70.55 20.58 13.19
CA LEU A 364 70.18 21.99 13.41
C LEU A 364 68.70 22.26 13.11
N LYS A 365 68.03 21.30 12.45
CA LYS A 365 66.62 21.39 11.99
C LYS A 365 66.33 22.77 11.38
N PRO A 366 66.96 23.12 10.25
CA PRO A 366 66.93 24.46 9.70
C PRO A 366 65.51 24.93 9.39
N HIS A 367 64.68 24.05 8.83
CA HIS A 367 63.27 24.32 8.54
C HIS A 367 62.41 24.54 9.80
N ASN A 368 62.96 24.33 11.01
CA ASN A 368 62.34 24.66 12.29
C ASN A 368 62.86 25.99 12.88
N ASP A 369 64.00 26.51 12.42
CA ASP A 369 64.47 27.85 12.77
C ASP A 369 63.65 28.89 11.99
N ARG A 370 63.14 29.88 12.72
CA ARG A 370 62.22 30.89 12.18
C ARG A 370 62.88 31.78 11.11
N GLU A 371 64.15 32.11 11.26
CA GLU A 371 64.91 32.92 10.30
C GLU A 371 65.22 32.10 9.05
N PHE A 372 65.50 30.81 9.18
CA PHE A 372 65.78 29.94 8.04
C PHE A 372 64.52 29.53 7.26
N ALA A 373 63.43 29.13 7.94
CA ALA A 373 62.18 28.69 7.28
C ALA A 373 61.49 29.82 6.48
N ALA A 374 61.59 31.06 6.95
CA ALA A 374 61.03 32.24 6.26
C ALA A 374 61.71 32.51 4.90
N LEU A 375 62.93 32.01 4.69
CA LEU A 375 63.72 32.22 3.48
C LEU A 375 63.47 31.14 2.41
N VAL A 376 62.75 30.06 2.73
CA VAL A 376 62.54 28.89 1.84
C VAL A 376 61.56 29.16 0.68
N PRO A 377 60.41 29.83 0.85
CA PRO A 377 59.52 30.11 -0.29
C PRO A 377 60.18 30.98 -1.37
N GLU A 378 61.00 31.96 -0.97
CA GLU A 378 61.79 32.78 -1.90
C GLU A 378 62.90 31.96 -2.57
N LEU A 379 63.53 31.03 -1.85
CA LEU A 379 64.49 30.09 -2.43
C LEU A 379 63.85 29.23 -3.55
N ARG A 380 62.65 28.69 -3.32
CA ARG A 380 61.92 27.89 -4.33
C ARG A 380 61.49 28.73 -5.53
N ARG A 381 61.00 29.95 -5.30
CA ARG A 381 60.65 30.89 -6.40
C ARG A 381 61.87 31.27 -7.24
N LEU A 382 62.99 31.63 -6.59
CA LEU A 382 64.23 32.02 -7.26
C LEU A 382 64.87 30.86 -8.05
N LYS A 383 64.73 29.61 -7.57
CA LYS A 383 65.14 28.41 -8.32
C LYS A 383 64.29 28.19 -9.57
N LEU A 384 62.99 28.46 -9.51
CA LEU A 384 62.08 28.35 -10.67
C LEU A 384 62.27 29.47 -11.69
N GLU A 385 62.52 30.70 -11.22
CA GLU A 385 62.72 31.90 -12.06
C GLU A 385 64.13 31.99 -12.69
N GLY A 386 65.13 31.26 -12.15
CA GLY A 386 66.47 31.14 -12.75
C GLY A 386 67.40 32.34 -12.55
N SER A 387 67.19 33.18 -11.53
CA SER A 387 68.01 34.38 -11.24
C SER A 387 69.25 34.06 -10.39
N GLU A 388 70.38 33.73 -11.02
CA GLU A 388 71.62 33.28 -10.34
C GLU A 388 72.23 34.25 -9.29
N PRO A 389 72.30 35.59 -9.49
CA PRO A 389 72.95 36.48 -8.54
C PRO A 389 72.14 36.64 -7.24
N ALA A 390 70.81 36.67 -7.36
CA ALA A 390 69.90 36.78 -6.22
C ALA A 390 69.88 35.46 -5.42
N LEU A 391 69.89 34.32 -6.12
CA LEU A 391 69.97 32.99 -5.51
C LEU A 391 71.25 32.81 -4.69
N ARG A 392 72.41 33.24 -5.21
CA ARG A 392 73.70 33.07 -4.52
C ARG A 392 73.80 33.88 -3.23
N ASN A 393 73.38 35.14 -3.25
CA ASN A 393 73.41 36.00 -2.06
C ASN A 393 72.45 35.48 -0.97
N HIS A 394 71.27 35.01 -1.37
CA HIS A 394 70.27 34.43 -0.46
C HIS A 394 70.78 33.13 0.19
N MET A 395 71.54 32.32 -0.56
CA MET A 395 72.18 31.12 -0.02
C MET A 395 73.33 31.42 0.95
N GLU A 396 74.11 32.48 0.77
CA GLU A 396 75.19 32.84 1.72
C GLU A 396 74.64 33.30 3.08
N GLU A 397 73.52 34.03 3.07
CA GLU A 397 72.83 34.46 4.29
C GLU A 397 72.30 33.27 5.10
N MET A 398 71.69 32.31 4.39
CA MET A 398 71.22 31.05 4.98
C MET A 398 72.39 30.17 5.52
N ASP A 399 73.61 30.22 4.95
CA ASP A 399 74.79 29.49 5.47
C ASP A 399 75.33 30.07 6.79
N GLN A 400 75.34 31.40 6.92
CA GLN A 400 75.89 32.07 8.10
C GLN A 400 75.03 31.84 9.34
N ARG A 401 73.69 31.90 9.18
CA ARG A 401 72.76 31.64 10.28
C ARG A 401 72.92 30.24 10.87
N LEU A 402 73.18 29.24 10.01
CA LEU A 402 73.42 27.86 10.43
C LEU A 402 74.70 27.69 11.29
N ARG A 403 75.70 28.56 11.15
CA ARG A 403 76.94 28.52 11.97
C ARG A 403 76.77 29.10 13.36
N GLU A 404 75.98 30.15 13.49
CA GLU A 404 75.78 30.89 14.74
C GLU A 404 74.85 30.12 15.69
N LEU A 405 73.77 29.57 15.13
CA LEU A 405 72.89 28.62 15.82
C LEU A 405 73.66 27.45 16.44
N ALA A 406 74.71 27.00 15.77
CA ALA A 406 75.51 25.88 16.24
C ALA A 406 76.44 26.24 17.42
N LYS A 407 76.77 27.52 17.67
CA LYS A 407 77.66 27.96 18.77
C LYS A 407 76.91 28.45 20.00
N GLU A 408 75.83 29.20 19.79
CA GLU A 408 75.04 29.75 20.90
C GLU A 408 74.25 28.67 21.64
N LEU A 409 73.89 27.60 20.94
CA LEU A 409 73.28 26.42 21.55
C LEU A 409 74.18 25.77 22.62
N VAL A 410 75.45 26.17 22.69
CA VAL A 410 76.46 25.48 23.50
C VAL A 410 76.81 26.22 24.83
N ASP A 411 77.30 27.49 24.91
CA ASP A 411 78.07 27.90 26.13
C ASP A 411 77.97 29.30 26.87
N GLY A 412 77.37 30.40 26.39
CA GLY A 412 77.27 31.71 27.14
C GLY A 412 78.44 32.73 26.98
N ASP A 413 78.68 33.74 27.87
CA ASP A 413 79.59 34.92 27.59
C ASP A 413 80.92 35.02 28.39
N LEU A 414 81.02 34.34 29.55
CA LEU A 414 82.28 33.91 30.19
C LEU A 414 82.54 32.42 29.89
N TRP A 415 82.04 31.94 28.74
CA TRP A 415 82.00 30.52 28.36
C TRP A 415 83.36 29.80 28.35
N PHE A 416 84.45 30.56 28.38
CA PHE A 416 85.82 30.07 28.33
C PHE A 416 86.44 29.77 29.71
N LEU A 417 85.85 30.24 30.82
CA LEU A 417 86.27 29.82 32.17
C LEU A 417 85.52 28.56 32.57
N ASP A 418 86.23 27.58 33.12
CA ASP A 418 85.69 26.43 33.80
C ASP A 418 85.01 26.98 35.05
N LYS A 419 83.69 26.92 35.04
CA LYS A 419 82.83 27.59 36.02
C LYS A 419 82.96 26.98 37.41
N ASP A 420 83.37 25.71 37.48
CA ASP A 420 83.43 24.90 38.68
C ASP A 420 84.77 24.16 38.83
N PRO A 421 85.86 24.91 39.09
CA PRO A 421 87.18 24.36 39.25
C PRO A 421 87.20 23.31 40.35
N GLU A 422 87.53 22.05 40.01
CA GLU A 422 87.51 20.91 40.94
C GLU A 422 86.16 20.71 41.67
N GLY A 423 85.06 21.30 41.18
CA GLY A 423 83.74 21.31 41.82
C GLY A 423 83.61 22.30 42.99
N VAL A 424 84.48 23.31 43.08
CA VAL A 424 84.30 24.46 43.97
C VAL A 424 84.04 25.70 43.12
N PRO A 425 82.89 26.36 43.30
CA PRO A 425 82.53 27.53 42.51
C PRO A 425 83.59 28.62 42.62
N LEU A 426 83.92 29.21 41.47
CA LEU A 426 84.95 30.24 41.29
C LEU A 426 84.96 31.36 42.36
N GLU A 427 83.81 31.64 42.99
CA GLU A 427 83.60 32.68 44.00
C GLU A 427 84.14 32.35 45.41
N TYR A 428 84.21 31.06 45.75
CA TYR A 428 84.73 30.57 47.05
C TYR A 428 86.18 30.13 46.95
N VAL A 429 86.63 29.94 45.72
CA VAL A 429 88.03 29.96 45.39
C VAL A 429 88.52 31.38 45.71
N PRO A 430 89.52 31.55 46.59
CA PRO A 430 90.00 32.88 46.97
C PRO A 430 90.81 33.53 45.84
N LEU A 431 90.13 33.91 44.74
CA LEU A 431 90.72 34.54 43.56
C LEU A 431 91.12 35.99 43.83
N LYS A 432 90.33 36.71 44.65
CA LYS A 432 90.65 38.07 45.12
C LYS A 432 91.63 38.00 46.27
N GLY A 433 92.86 38.47 46.01
CA GLY A 433 94.02 38.27 46.86
C GLY A 433 95.01 37.25 46.28
N ASP A 434 94.62 36.49 45.26
CA ASP A 434 95.55 35.72 44.43
C ASP A 434 96.18 36.65 43.38
N ARG A 435 97.49 36.89 43.51
CA ARG A 435 98.22 37.85 42.67
C ARG A 435 98.19 37.54 41.17
N VAL A 436 97.81 36.33 40.75
CA VAL A 436 97.98 35.85 39.37
C VAL A 436 96.69 35.98 38.55
N PHE A 437 95.49 35.88 39.13
CA PHE A 437 94.21 35.91 38.39
C PHE A 437 93.77 37.34 37.97
N GLU A 438 94.08 38.37 38.77
CA GLU A 438 93.64 39.75 38.51
C GLU A 438 94.35 40.41 37.31
N GLU A 439 95.59 40.03 37.03
CA GLU A 439 96.37 40.55 35.89
C GLU A 439 95.79 40.11 34.53
N LEU A 440 95.02 39.01 34.49
CA LEU A 440 94.51 38.42 33.25
C LEU A 440 93.11 38.94 32.83
N LEU A 441 92.22 39.28 33.79
CA LEU A 441 90.85 39.74 33.51
C LEU A 441 90.80 41.14 32.87
N HIS A 442 91.74 42.02 33.25
CA HIS A 442 91.84 43.38 32.71
C HIS A 442 92.17 43.41 31.21
N SER A 443 92.88 42.40 30.73
CA SER A 443 93.31 42.31 29.34
C SER A 443 92.18 41.89 28.38
N ARG A 444 91.22 41.08 28.83
CA ARG A 444 90.13 40.55 27.98
C ARG A 444 89.03 41.57 27.65
N VAL A 445 88.63 42.39 28.63
CA VAL A 445 87.49 43.32 28.48
C VAL A 445 87.81 44.45 27.50
N ALA A 446 89.07 44.90 27.47
CA ALA A 446 89.54 45.90 26.53
C ALA A 446 89.43 45.44 25.06
N LEU A 447 89.43 44.12 24.82
CA LEU A 447 89.45 43.55 23.47
C LEU A 447 88.04 43.33 22.88
N LYS A 448 87.00 43.07 23.69
CA LYS A 448 85.61 42.85 23.21
C LYS A 448 84.83 44.13 22.87
N ALA A 449 85.14 45.26 23.52
CA ALA A 449 84.34 46.51 23.41
C ALA A 449 84.61 47.33 22.14
N ASP A 450 85.61 46.96 21.36
CA ASP A 450 86.06 47.72 20.19
C ASP A 450 85.43 47.15 18.91
N GLU A 451 85.86 45.98 18.41
CA GLU A 451 85.24 45.29 17.27
C GLU A 451 85.26 43.76 17.46
N PRO A 452 84.11 43.08 17.69
CA PRO A 452 84.05 41.65 18.00
C PRO A 452 84.61 40.74 16.89
N ARG A 453 84.44 41.15 15.62
CA ARG A 453 84.96 40.41 14.46
C ARG A 453 86.46 40.60 14.24
N LYS A 454 87.09 41.65 14.80
CA LYS A 454 88.51 41.99 14.57
C LYS A 454 89.46 41.57 15.71
N ASN A 455 88.97 41.52 16.95
CA ASN A 455 89.81 41.27 18.15
C ASN A 455 89.76 39.82 18.67
N ALA A 456 89.24 38.88 17.88
CA ALA A 456 88.92 37.51 18.30
C ALA A 456 90.10 36.71 18.89
N SER A 457 91.33 36.92 18.42
CA SER A 457 92.47 36.07 18.78
C SER A 457 93.07 36.37 20.16
N GLN A 458 93.25 37.63 20.49
CA GLN A 458 93.85 38.04 21.77
C GLN A 458 92.88 37.84 22.94
N ILE A 459 91.57 37.83 22.65
CA ILE A 459 90.53 37.47 23.61
C ILE A 459 90.77 36.03 24.10
N LYS A 460 91.01 35.09 23.19
CA LYS A 460 91.14 33.66 23.50
C LYS A 460 92.36 33.31 24.39
N GLU A 461 93.52 33.93 24.19
CA GLU A 461 94.71 33.60 25.00
C GLU A 461 94.61 34.06 26.46
N CYS A 462 94.03 35.22 26.71
CA CYS A 462 93.74 35.66 28.08
C CYS A 462 92.67 34.79 28.75
N GLU A 463 91.72 34.30 27.96
CA GLU A 463 90.64 33.44 28.41
C GLU A 463 91.16 32.11 29.01
N ASP A 464 92.10 31.43 28.34
CA ASP A 464 92.61 30.12 28.79
C ASP A 464 93.48 30.18 30.06
N ALA A 465 94.37 31.17 30.19
CA ALA A 465 95.30 31.27 31.33
C ALA A 465 94.58 31.60 32.66
N MET A 466 93.45 32.31 32.59
CA MET A 466 92.60 32.57 33.75
C MET A 466 91.99 31.29 34.30
N ASN A 467 91.71 30.33 33.44
CA ASN A 467 90.98 29.13 33.78
C ASN A 467 91.80 28.14 34.64
N ALA A 468 93.08 27.96 34.33
CA ALA A 468 93.94 26.99 35.02
C ALA A 468 94.22 27.33 36.50
N ARG A 469 94.46 28.61 36.83
CA ARG A 469 94.76 29.04 38.20
C ARG A 469 93.55 28.90 39.13
N CYS A 470 92.36 28.92 38.55
CA CYS A 470 91.10 28.68 39.23
C CYS A 470 91.00 27.26 39.82
N HIS A 471 91.45 26.22 39.09
CA HIS A 471 91.36 24.81 39.51
C HIS A 471 92.15 24.47 40.79
N GLU A 472 93.36 24.99 40.96
CA GLU A 472 94.22 24.59 42.09
C GLU A 472 93.69 25.04 43.46
N LEU A 473 93.28 26.30 43.56
CA LEU A 473 92.78 26.91 44.81
C LEU A 473 91.44 26.30 45.24
N ALA A 474 90.68 25.81 44.28
CA ALA A 474 89.37 25.23 44.46
C ALA A 474 89.43 23.87 45.17
N LYS A 475 90.45 23.04 44.86
CA LYS A 475 90.61 21.71 45.45
C LYS A 475 90.75 21.69 46.97
N THR A 476 91.57 22.59 47.52
CA THR A 476 91.86 22.63 48.97
C THR A 476 90.65 23.04 49.80
N VAL A 477 89.81 23.92 49.25
CA VAL A 477 88.56 24.34 49.88
C VAL A 477 87.57 23.18 49.97
N LYS A 478 87.57 22.26 48.99
CA LYS A 478 86.66 21.11 48.91
C LYS A 478 86.82 20.09 50.04
N GLU A 479 88.02 19.88 50.58
CA GLU A 479 88.25 18.77 51.50
C GLU A 479 87.74 19.05 52.92
N GLN A 480 87.68 20.31 53.34
CA GLN A 480 87.46 20.71 54.74
C GLN A 480 85.98 20.93 55.11
N ASP A 481 85.06 20.68 54.19
CA ASP A 481 83.66 21.09 54.34
C ASP A 481 82.83 20.25 55.33
N PHE A 482 83.26 19.02 55.68
CA PHE A 482 82.45 18.07 56.49
C PHE A 482 82.97 17.78 57.89
N ASP A 483 83.89 18.59 58.40
CA ASP A 483 84.37 18.43 59.77
C ASP A 483 83.25 18.70 60.78
N GLY A 484 82.80 17.65 61.49
CA GLY A 484 81.81 17.72 62.58
C GLY A 484 80.40 17.15 62.28
N ILE A 485 80.21 16.46 61.16
CA ILE A 485 78.90 15.93 60.69
C ILE A 485 78.66 14.46 61.11
N ASP A 486 77.39 14.11 61.40
CA ASP A 486 76.86 12.79 61.79
C ASP A 486 77.01 11.76 60.67
N LYS A 487 77.48 10.57 61.02
CA LYS A 487 77.95 9.57 60.07
C LYS A 487 76.86 8.60 59.60
N GLN A 488 75.69 8.55 60.26
CA GLN A 488 74.58 7.64 59.89
C GLN A 488 73.18 8.29 60.01
N PRO A 489 72.89 9.36 59.26
CA PRO A 489 71.56 9.98 59.26
C PRO A 489 70.46 9.04 58.71
N CYS A 490 69.32 8.95 59.42
CA CYS A 490 68.13 8.17 59.04
C CYS A 490 68.43 6.70 58.69
N ASP A 491 69.32 6.07 59.46
CA ASP A 491 69.81 4.69 59.26
C ASP A 491 70.57 4.45 57.93
N ILE A 492 70.99 5.51 57.23
CA ILE A 492 71.82 5.46 56.02
C ILE A 492 73.24 5.99 56.30
N PRO A 493 74.33 5.29 55.89
CA PRO A 493 75.70 5.77 56.06
C PRO A 493 76.04 7.05 55.24
N LEU A 494 76.67 8.05 55.87
CA LEU A 494 77.00 9.35 55.26
C LEU A 494 77.96 9.26 54.07
N GLU A 495 78.89 8.31 54.09
CA GLU A 495 79.86 8.10 53.00
C GLU A 495 79.21 7.64 51.69
N LEU A 496 78.03 7.03 51.80
CA LEU A 496 77.22 6.57 50.67
C LEU A 496 76.25 7.66 50.19
N LEU A 497 76.10 8.75 50.95
CA LEU A 497 75.25 9.87 50.57
C LEU A 497 76.01 10.85 49.66
N PRO A 498 75.38 11.33 48.57
CA PRO A 498 75.99 12.30 47.64
C PRO A 498 75.97 13.73 48.21
N ILE A 499 76.38 13.91 49.47
CA ILE A 499 76.27 15.17 50.20
C ILE A 499 77.11 16.32 49.62
N ARG A 500 78.14 16.00 48.83
CA ARG A 500 78.91 16.99 48.07
C ARG A 500 78.20 17.47 46.81
N GLU A 501 77.40 16.60 46.22
CA GLU A 501 76.69 16.81 44.96
C GLU A 501 75.31 17.42 45.22
N ASP A 502 74.86 17.37 46.47
CA ASP A 502 73.64 18.02 46.91
C ASP A 502 73.78 19.53 46.98
N ALA A 503 72.82 20.24 46.40
CA ALA A 503 72.88 21.69 46.21
C ALA A 503 72.74 22.48 47.51
N ALA A 504 71.88 22.06 48.45
CA ALA A 504 71.67 22.79 49.69
C ALA A 504 72.75 22.46 50.72
N ALA A 505 73.23 21.21 50.76
CA ALA A 505 74.45 20.86 51.46
C ALA A 505 75.61 21.63 50.86
N ALA A 506 75.80 21.65 49.53
CA ALA A 506 76.78 22.48 48.83
C ALA A 506 76.63 23.97 49.12
N LYS A 507 75.42 24.46 49.44
CA LYS A 507 75.14 25.84 49.83
C LYS A 507 75.47 26.13 51.29
N ILE A 508 75.17 25.21 52.20
CA ILE A 508 75.57 25.30 53.60
C ILE A 508 77.07 25.13 53.70
N ILE A 509 77.65 24.20 52.93
CA ILE A 509 79.06 24.07 52.62
C ILE A 509 79.59 25.38 52.04
N ALA A 510 78.91 26.02 51.09
CA ALA A 510 79.32 27.31 50.53
C ALA A 510 79.19 28.46 51.54
N GLN A 511 78.25 28.41 52.47
CA GLN A 511 78.10 29.38 53.57
C GLN A 511 79.11 29.12 54.69
N LEU A 512 79.48 27.86 54.92
CA LEU A 512 80.61 27.45 55.74
C LEU A 512 81.90 27.94 55.09
N ARG A 513 82.07 27.75 53.79
CA ARG A 513 83.15 28.30 52.98
C ARG A 513 83.11 29.83 52.96
N ALA A 514 81.95 30.48 52.94
CA ALA A 514 81.84 31.94 52.99
C ALA A 514 82.09 32.50 54.41
N ALA A 515 81.70 31.77 55.46
CA ALA A 515 82.01 32.12 56.83
C ALA A 515 83.48 31.88 57.17
N ARG A 516 84.12 30.90 56.52
CA ARG A 516 85.55 30.53 56.69
C ARG A 516 86.49 31.33 55.76
N TYR A 517 86.10 31.57 54.52
CA TYR A 517 86.92 32.10 53.41
C TYR A 517 86.31 33.31 52.70
N GLY A 518 85.11 33.74 53.05
CA GLY A 518 84.49 34.93 52.50
C GLY A 518 85.21 36.21 52.93
N THR A 519 85.22 37.20 52.04
CA THR A 519 86.00 38.45 52.18
C THR A 519 85.35 39.52 53.08
N GLY A 520 84.26 39.19 53.79
CA GLY A 520 83.54 40.08 54.71
C GLY A 520 83.65 39.65 56.18
N LYS A 521 83.73 40.63 57.10
CA LYS A 521 83.77 40.55 58.59
C LYS A 521 83.79 39.12 59.18
N LEU A 522 84.96 38.69 59.67
CA LEU A 522 85.19 37.41 60.38
C LEU A 522 84.00 37.03 61.26
N ALA A 523 83.24 36.02 60.83
CA ALA A 523 82.10 35.52 61.58
C ALA A 523 82.58 34.81 62.86
N GLY A 524 81.92 35.08 63.99
CA GLY A 524 82.27 34.46 65.27
C GLY A 524 82.12 32.93 65.23
N LYS A 525 83.00 32.19 65.92
CA LYS A 525 83.04 30.71 65.97
C LYS A 525 81.67 30.02 66.16
N GLY A 526 80.71 30.67 66.82
CA GLY A 526 79.35 30.15 66.98
C GLY A 526 78.51 30.06 65.69
N ARG A 527 78.81 30.85 64.65
CA ARG A 527 78.11 30.77 63.35
C ARG A 527 78.54 29.54 62.55
N ILE A 528 79.81 29.16 62.64
CA ILE A 528 80.34 27.96 61.98
C ILE A 528 79.76 26.68 62.61
N VAL A 529 79.58 26.66 63.94
CA VAL A 529 78.95 25.52 64.63
C VAL A 529 77.47 25.40 64.25
N LYS A 530 76.73 26.51 64.20
CA LYS A 530 75.33 26.51 63.72
C LYS A 530 75.20 26.03 62.28
N LEU A 531 76.05 26.53 61.38
CA LEU A 531 76.06 26.07 59.98
C LEU A 531 76.46 24.59 59.87
N GLY A 532 77.26 24.07 60.80
CA GLY A 532 77.56 22.63 60.89
C GLY A 532 76.36 21.80 61.39
N GLU A 533 75.58 22.31 62.34
CA GLU A 533 74.32 21.70 62.76
C GLU A 533 73.27 21.73 61.62
N GLU A 534 73.20 22.82 60.86
CA GLU A 534 72.38 22.93 59.64
C GLU A 534 72.85 21.94 58.55
N LEU A 535 74.16 21.73 58.39
CA LEU A 535 74.69 20.72 57.47
C LEU A 535 74.38 19.29 57.94
N ASN A 536 74.28 19.07 59.26
CA ASN A 536 73.81 17.82 59.85
C ASN A 536 72.32 17.57 59.59
N GLU A 537 71.50 18.62 59.72
CA GLU A 537 70.10 18.56 59.33
C GLU A 537 69.97 18.29 57.84
N ARG A 538 70.79 18.93 57.00
CA ARG A 538 70.80 18.67 55.56
C ARG A 538 71.30 17.28 55.19
N ALA A 539 72.24 16.71 55.95
CA ALA A 539 72.64 15.31 55.81
C ALA A 539 71.47 14.36 56.12
N ARG A 540 70.64 14.68 57.13
CA ARG A 540 69.38 13.95 57.37
C ARG A 540 68.37 14.16 56.26
N GLU A 541 68.19 15.37 55.77
CA GLU A 541 67.32 15.66 54.62
C GLU A 541 67.77 14.88 53.37
N LEU A 542 69.07 14.75 53.12
CA LEU A 542 69.59 13.97 52.01
C LEU A 542 69.40 12.47 52.17
N ALA A 543 69.50 11.97 53.40
CA ALA A 543 69.13 10.60 53.70
C ALA A 543 67.62 10.39 53.43
N LEU A 544 66.77 11.33 53.83
CA LEU A 544 65.34 11.32 53.49
C LEU A 544 65.12 11.44 51.97
N GLU A 545 65.87 12.26 51.25
CA GLU A 545 65.82 12.34 49.80
C GLU A 545 66.28 11.01 49.18
N ALA A 546 67.29 10.32 49.69
CA ALA A 546 67.67 9.01 49.18
C ALA A 546 66.56 7.95 49.35
N LEU A 547 65.76 8.08 50.41
CA LEU A 547 64.55 7.27 50.64
C LEU A 547 63.41 7.66 49.68
N VAL A 548 63.14 8.96 49.55
CA VAL A 548 61.92 9.51 48.90
C VAL A 548 62.10 9.77 47.40
N ARG A 549 63.30 10.17 46.95
CA ARG A 549 63.58 10.72 45.59
C ARG A 549 63.22 9.78 44.46
N ASP A 550 63.36 8.48 44.68
CA ASP A 550 63.05 7.49 43.65
C ASP A 550 61.65 6.89 43.84
N ARG A 551 60.84 7.34 44.81
CA ARG A 551 59.49 6.81 45.05
C ARG A 551 58.70 6.74 43.76
N GLU A 552 58.71 7.79 42.94
CA GLU A 552 58.00 7.81 41.65
C GLU A 552 58.51 6.82 40.59
N LYS A 553 59.74 6.31 40.74
CA LYS A 553 60.36 5.38 39.77
C LYS A 553 60.00 3.94 40.04
N TYR A 554 59.70 3.59 41.29
CA TYR A 554 59.35 2.23 41.68
C TYR A 554 57.93 2.12 42.21
N LEU A 555 57.38 3.11 42.91
CA LEU A 555 55.98 3.13 43.27
C LEU A 555 55.12 3.49 42.05
N ASP A 556 54.02 2.78 41.91
CA ASP A 556 52.90 3.15 41.07
C ASP A 556 52.48 4.59 41.39
N ARG A 557 52.33 5.47 40.39
CA ARG A 557 52.04 6.90 40.60
C ARG A 557 50.64 7.14 41.18
N ASN A 558 49.70 6.30 40.77
CA ASN A 558 48.31 6.35 41.19
C ASN A 558 47.84 4.92 41.52
N PRO A 559 48.33 4.30 42.60
CA PRO A 559 47.85 3.00 43.03
C PRO A 559 46.32 3.05 43.18
N GLU A 560 45.62 2.19 42.43
CA GLU A 560 44.14 2.14 42.40
C GLU A 560 43.47 3.49 42.02
N GLY A 561 44.19 4.41 41.38
CA GLY A 561 43.70 5.74 41.00
C GLY A 561 43.86 6.83 42.06
N VAL A 562 44.37 6.51 43.25
CA VAL A 562 44.69 7.48 44.31
C VAL A 562 46.12 7.93 44.18
N SER A 563 46.37 9.24 44.19
CA SER A 563 47.74 9.77 44.21
C SER A 563 48.47 9.32 45.48
N VAL A 564 49.70 8.83 45.30
CA VAL A 564 50.66 8.45 46.36
C VAL A 564 50.85 9.57 47.39
N GLU A 565 50.70 10.83 47.00
CA GLU A 565 50.79 12.00 47.90
C GLU A 565 49.65 12.09 48.92
N SER A 566 48.50 11.47 48.61
CA SER A 566 47.35 11.44 49.51
C SER A 566 47.41 10.27 50.51
N LEU A 567 48.41 9.38 50.38
CA LEU A 567 48.55 8.21 51.25
C LEU A 567 49.48 8.50 52.44
N PRO A 568 49.22 7.93 53.63
CA PRO A 568 50.00 8.19 54.83
C PRO A 568 51.35 7.42 54.88
N LEU A 569 52.11 7.43 53.78
CA LEU A 569 53.34 6.63 53.59
C LEU A 569 54.44 6.94 54.60
N GLU A 570 54.53 8.19 55.03
CA GLU A 570 55.56 8.66 55.96
C GLU A 570 55.34 8.19 57.40
N THR A 571 54.11 7.82 57.73
CA THR A 571 53.73 7.36 59.09
C THR A 571 53.62 5.84 59.20
N ASP A 572 53.59 5.13 58.08
CA ASP A 572 53.54 3.67 58.06
C ASP A 572 54.94 3.09 58.34
N THR A 573 55.06 2.47 59.51
CA THR A 573 56.33 1.93 60.01
C THR A 573 56.87 0.78 59.17
N ARG A 574 55.99 0.04 58.46
CA ARG A 574 56.39 -1.07 57.58
C ARG A 574 56.91 -0.55 56.24
N PHE A 575 56.27 0.48 55.69
CA PHE A 575 56.69 1.15 54.47
C PHE A 575 58.06 1.83 54.63
N HIS A 576 58.26 2.59 55.71
CA HIS A 576 59.52 3.28 55.98
C HIS A 576 60.71 2.32 56.14
N GLY A 577 60.50 1.17 56.80
CA GLY A 577 61.56 0.16 56.97
C GLY A 577 62.01 -0.48 55.66
N LEU A 578 61.07 -0.79 54.75
CA LEU A 578 61.39 -1.35 53.43
C LEU A 578 62.08 -0.32 52.52
N GLU A 579 61.70 0.95 52.64
CA GLU A 579 62.29 2.05 51.89
C GLU A 579 63.75 2.31 52.28
N ALA A 580 64.06 2.19 53.58
CA ALA A 580 65.43 2.30 54.09
C ALA A 580 66.35 1.17 53.61
N GLU A 581 65.87 -0.06 53.59
CA GLU A 581 66.62 -1.19 53.03
C GLU A 581 66.87 -1.03 51.52
N ARG A 582 65.88 -0.55 50.77
CA ARG A 582 66.05 -0.25 49.35
C ARG A 582 67.13 0.83 49.11
N ALA A 583 67.09 1.93 49.86
CA ALA A 583 68.04 3.02 49.70
C ALA A 583 69.49 2.58 49.99
N LYS A 584 69.71 1.77 51.02
CA LYS A 584 71.03 1.17 51.31
C LYS A 584 71.54 0.33 50.14
N LEU A 585 70.74 -0.63 49.67
CA LEU A 585 71.12 -1.53 48.57
C LEU A 585 71.47 -0.77 47.29
N LYS A 586 70.78 0.34 47.03
CA LYS A 586 70.97 1.18 45.85
C LYS A 586 72.22 2.06 45.92
N LEU A 587 72.53 2.63 47.09
CA LEU A 587 73.69 3.50 47.28
C LEU A 587 75.00 2.70 47.34
N GLU A 588 74.98 1.45 47.80
CA GLU A 588 76.16 0.57 47.86
C GLU A 588 76.59 0.05 46.48
N ASP A 589 75.68 -0.62 45.76
CA ASP A 589 75.92 -1.10 44.39
C ASP A 589 74.59 -1.40 43.68
N ALA A 590 74.07 -0.39 42.98
CA ALA A 590 72.83 -0.50 42.24
C ALA A 590 72.82 -1.62 41.17
N ARG A 591 73.98 -1.99 40.60
CA ARG A 591 74.04 -3.02 39.54
C ARG A 591 74.15 -4.43 40.13
N GLY A 592 74.94 -4.61 41.19
CA GLY A 592 75.08 -5.89 41.88
C GLY A 592 73.85 -6.31 42.70
N ASN A 593 73.11 -5.34 43.24
CA ASN A 593 71.93 -5.59 44.09
C ASN A 593 70.59 -5.52 43.35
N ALA A 594 70.58 -5.39 42.02
CA ALA A 594 69.40 -5.10 41.21
C ALA A 594 68.17 -5.98 41.53
N LYS A 595 68.35 -7.31 41.65
CA LYS A 595 67.24 -8.23 41.94
C LYS A 595 66.62 -8.01 43.33
N ARG A 596 67.44 -7.71 44.34
CA ARG A 596 66.95 -7.44 45.71
C ARG A 596 66.23 -6.10 45.81
N ILE A 597 66.69 -5.12 45.02
CA ILE A 597 66.02 -3.83 44.88
C ILE A 597 64.63 -4.05 44.27
N GLU A 598 64.53 -4.82 43.18
CA GLU A 598 63.27 -5.17 42.51
C GLU A 598 62.28 -5.89 43.45
N ASP A 599 62.71 -6.95 44.14
CA ASP A 599 61.85 -7.69 45.09
C ASP A 599 61.32 -6.76 46.23
N THR A 600 62.12 -5.80 46.68
CA THR A 600 61.73 -4.83 47.72
C THR A 600 60.77 -3.77 47.16
N GLU A 601 60.98 -3.35 45.92
CA GLU A 601 60.11 -2.41 45.20
C GLU A 601 58.71 -3.02 44.96
N GLU A 602 58.59 -4.32 44.65
CA GLU A 602 57.30 -5.00 44.52
C GLU A 602 56.51 -5.00 45.85
N LEU A 603 57.18 -5.26 46.98
CA LEU A 603 56.55 -5.22 48.30
C LEU A 603 56.09 -3.81 48.70
N LEU A 604 56.90 -2.78 48.36
CA LEU A 604 56.54 -1.37 48.56
C LEU A 604 55.28 -1.00 47.76
N ASN A 605 55.16 -1.45 46.51
CA ASN A 605 53.96 -1.25 45.69
C ASN A 605 52.72 -1.97 46.23
N ALA A 606 52.87 -3.22 46.68
CA ALA A 606 51.75 -3.97 47.23
C ALA A 606 51.17 -3.27 48.47
N ARG A 607 52.03 -2.74 49.34
CA ARG A 607 51.61 -1.97 50.52
C ARG A 607 50.97 -0.63 50.13
N ALA A 608 51.50 0.07 49.12
CA ALA A 608 50.90 1.31 48.61
C ALA A 608 49.48 1.09 48.04
N ARG A 609 49.25 0.00 47.30
CA ARG A 609 47.91 -0.37 46.80
C ARG A 609 46.91 -0.69 47.91
N GLU A 610 47.34 -1.38 48.96
CA GLU A 610 46.49 -1.65 50.13
C GLU A 610 46.03 -0.35 50.81
N MET A 611 46.95 0.62 50.97
CA MET A 611 46.62 1.93 51.54
C MET A 611 45.71 2.76 50.64
N ALA A 612 45.89 2.68 49.32
CA ALA A 612 45.03 3.36 48.37
C ALA A 612 43.58 2.88 48.41
N LYS A 613 43.35 1.56 48.48
CA LYS A 613 41.98 1.02 48.62
C LYS A 613 41.29 1.53 49.87
N LYS A 614 42.00 1.54 50.99
CA LYS A 614 41.49 2.07 52.25
C LYS A 614 41.14 3.56 52.15
N GLN A 615 41.95 4.35 51.44
CA GLN A 615 41.64 5.76 51.21
C GLN A 615 40.38 5.97 50.36
N LEU A 616 40.17 5.17 49.30
CA LEU A 616 38.96 5.22 48.47
C LEU A 616 37.70 4.88 49.28
N GLU A 617 37.77 3.89 50.17
CA GLU A 617 36.68 3.54 51.08
C GLU A 617 36.32 4.71 52.02
N GLU A 618 37.33 5.43 52.53
CA GLU A 618 37.15 6.60 53.39
C GLU A 618 36.59 7.83 52.66
N ASP A 619 36.85 7.98 51.36
CA ASP A 619 36.29 9.08 50.55
C ASP A 619 34.80 8.87 50.27
N LEU A 620 34.37 7.62 50.10
CA LEU A 620 32.96 7.24 49.98
C LEU A 620 32.23 7.27 51.33
N ALA A 621 32.97 7.16 52.43
CA ALA A 621 32.41 7.21 53.78
C ALA A 621 31.87 8.62 54.10
N GLY A 622 30.54 8.74 54.12
CA GLY A 622 29.81 9.98 54.45
C GLY A 622 28.92 10.51 53.32
N LEU A 623 29.03 9.98 52.10
CA LEU A 623 28.17 10.33 50.97
C LEU A 623 26.78 9.68 51.10
N ASP A 624 25.73 10.39 50.68
CA ASP A 624 24.40 9.81 50.51
C ASP A 624 24.31 9.18 49.12
N LEU A 625 24.46 7.86 49.06
CA LEU A 625 24.47 7.08 47.82
C LEU A 625 23.23 6.18 47.70
N THR A 626 22.16 6.50 48.44
CA THR A 626 20.93 5.68 48.50
C THR A 626 20.20 5.55 47.16
N SER A 627 20.41 6.53 46.27
CA SER A 627 19.92 6.62 44.89
C SER A 627 20.81 5.92 43.87
N VAL A 628 22.04 5.56 44.23
CA VAL A 628 23.01 4.87 43.37
C VAL A 628 22.94 3.38 43.70
N ASP A 629 22.23 2.60 42.88
CA ASP A 629 22.04 1.16 43.08
C ASP A 629 23.09 0.29 42.38
N MET A 630 24.18 0.92 41.94
CA MET A 630 25.31 0.28 41.30
C MET A 630 26.50 0.11 42.27
N PRO A 631 27.17 -1.06 42.29
CA PRO A 631 28.36 -1.27 43.10
C PRO A 631 29.47 -0.26 42.75
N MET A 632 30.15 0.28 43.75
CA MET A 632 31.18 1.31 43.56
C MET A 632 32.41 0.75 42.84
N GLU A 633 32.65 -0.56 42.93
CA GLU A 633 33.69 -1.29 42.18
C GLU A 633 33.39 -1.37 40.67
N THR A 634 32.11 -1.31 40.31
CA THR A 634 31.61 -1.26 38.93
C THR A 634 31.64 0.18 38.41
N LEU A 635 31.05 1.12 39.16
CA LEU A 635 30.96 2.54 38.77
C LEU A 635 32.33 3.24 38.75
N ARG A 636 33.24 2.84 39.65
CA ARG A 636 34.60 3.39 39.81
C ARG A 636 34.64 4.93 39.73
N PRO A 637 33.86 5.64 40.56
CA PRO A 637 33.66 7.08 40.44
C PRO A 637 34.96 7.88 40.54
N HIS A 638 35.98 7.37 41.25
CA HIS A 638 37.31 7.99 41.34
C HIS A 638 38.11 8.03 40.02
N ARG A 639 37.67 7.34 38.97
CA ARG A 639 38.23 7.48 37.62
C ARG A 639 37.71 8.72 36.89
N ASP A 640 36.55 9.21 37.29
CA ASP A 640 36.01 10.48 36.80
C ASP A 640 36.82 11.65 37.39
N ALA A 641 37.21 12.57 36.51
CA ALA A 641 38.09 13.67 36.89
C ALA A 641 37.41 14.65 37.85
N GLU A 642 36.11 14.91 37.67
CA GLU A 642 35.33 15.82 38.51
C GLU A 642 35.11 15.23 39.91
N PHE A 643 34.68 13.97 39.97
CA PHE A 643 34.51 13.26 41.24
C PHE A 643 35.84 13.14 42.01
N ASN A 644 36.94 12.80 41.32
CA ASN A 644 38.25 12.69 41.97
C ASN A 644 38.77 14.08 42.44
N ALA A 645 38.54 15.14 41.68
CA ALA A 645 38.89 16.49 42.11
C ALA A 645 38.10 16.89 43.37
N ALA A 646 36.80 16.58 43.42
CA ALA A 646 35.95 16.79 44.59
C ALA A 646 36.41 15.95 45.80
N ALA A 647 36.79 14.68 45.61
CA ALA A 647 37.35 13.82 46.64
C ALA A 647 38.65 14.39 47.22
N VAL A 648 39.56 14.89 46.38
CA VAL A 648 40.79 15.56 46.82
C VAL A 648 40.51 16.83 47.63
N GLN A 649 39.49 17.61 47.26
CA GLN A 649 39.05 18.78 48.03
C GLN A 649 38.42 18.36 49.37
N LEU A 650 37.62 17.30 49.38
CA LEU A 650 37.00 16.75 50.59
C LEU A 650 38.06 16.31 51.60
N ARG A 651 39.11 15.60 51.15
CA ARG A 651 40.25 15.20 52.01
C ARG A 651 40.94 16.42 52.64
N LYS A 652 41.14 17.51 51.89
CA LYS A 652 41.74 18.76 52.40
C LYS A 652 40.84 19.44 53.45
N LEU A 653 39.53 19.51 53.20
CA LEU A 653 38.60 20.13 54.15
C LEU A 653 38.44 19.31 55.43
N LYS A 654 38.50 17.96 55.33
CA LYS A 654 38.47 17.02 56.46
C LYS A 654 39.70 17.11 57.37
N GLN A 655 40.76 17.86 57.00
CA GLN A 655 41.87 18.18 57.91
C GLN A 655 41.44 19.09 59.08
N ASP A 656 40.41 19.93 58.89
CA ASP A 656 39.78 20.73 59.96
C ASP A 656 38.24 20.66 59.86
N PRO A 657 37.62 19.54 60.28
CA PRO A 657 36.20 19.26 60.06
C PRO A 657 35.26 20.28 60.71
N ARG A 658 35.68 20.89 61.82
CA ARG A 658 34.84 21.81 62.61
C ARG A 658 34.67 23.16 61.92
N ARG A 659 35.70 23.63 61.22
CA ARG A 659 35.67 24.93 60.53
C ARG A 659 35.02 24.83 59.14
N ASN A 660 35.13 23.66 58.51
CA ASN A 660 34.72 23.44 57.12
C ASN A 660 33.41 22.67 56.96
N GLU A 661 32.64 22.44 58.04
CA GLU A 661 31.46 21.56 58.06
C GLU A 661 30.45 21.82 56.91
N LYS A 662 30.16 23.10 56.60
CA LYS A 662 29.24 23.44 55.51
C LYS A 662 29.78 23.08 54.12
N GLN A 663 31.07 23.37 53.89
CA GLN A 663 31.74 23.08 52.62
C GLN A 663 31.95 21.57 52.43
N ILE A 664 32.18 20.84 53.52
CA ILE A 664 32.23 19.37 53.53
C ILE A 664 30.88 18.81 53.06
N LYS A 665 29.75 19.25 53.65
CA LYS A 665 28.40 18.80 53.24
C LYS A 665 28.06 19.16 51.80
N GLU A 666 28.48 20.34 51.34
CA GLU A 666 28.26 20.78 49.96
C GLU A 666 29.05 19.93 48.95
N ILE A 667 30.32 19.63 49.25
CA ILE A 667 31.13 18.73 48.42
C ILE A 667 30.61 17.29 48.48
N GLU A 668 30.19 16.80 49.66
CA GLU A 668 29.59 15.47 49.80
C GLU A 668 28.31 15.34 48.96
N MET A 669 27.43 16.35 48.97
CA MET A 669 26.23 16.39 48.12
C MET A 669 26.59 16.43 46.64
N GLY A 670 27.55 17.29 46.23
CA GLY A 670 28.01 17.34 44.84
C GLY A 670 28.68 16.05 44.36
N MET A 671 29.41 15.35 45.23
CA MET A 671 29.97 14.03 44.94
C MET A 671 28.88 12.97 44.79
N SER A 672 27.86 12.98 45.65
CA SER A 672 26.68 12.12 45.51
C SER A 672 25.95 12.35 44.18
N GLU A 673 25.68 13.61 43.82
CA GLU A 673 25.03 13.98 42.55
C GLU A 673 25.87 13.56 41.33
N ARG A 674 27.20 13.74 41.39
CA ARG A 674 28.11 13.30 40.32
C ARG A 674 28.13 11.78 40.20
N ALA A 675 28.10 11.04 41.31
CA ALA A 675 28.02 9.58 41.28
C ALA A 675 26.70 9.09 40.64
N GLU A 676 25.57 9.73 40.94
CA GLU A 676 24.30 9.46 40.27
C GLU A 676 24.36 9.75 38.76
N HIS A 677 24.96 10.86 38.37
CA HIS A 677 25.13 11.22 36.96
C HIS A 677 26.00 10.20 36.22
N LEU A 678 27.14 9.81 36.79
CA LEU A 678 28.04 8.81 36.21
C LEU A 678 27.34 7.46 36.03
N MET A 679 26.47 7.08 36.97
CA MET A 679 25.67 5.87 36.85
C MET A 679 24.72 5.97 35.65
N ARG A 680 24.01 7.09 35.48
CA ARG A 680 23.12 7.29 34.32
C ARG A 680 23.88 7.32 33.01
N GLU A 681 24.98 8.07 32.93
CA GLU A 681 25.82 8.17 31.75
C GLU A 681 26.34 6.80 31.32
N MET A 682 26.83 5.99 32.27
CA MET A 682 27.32 4.65 31.97
C MET A 682 26.20 3.70 31.53
N LEU A 683 24.99 3.84 32.07
CA LEU A 683 23.84 3.05 31.66
C LEU A 683 23.35 3.49 30.26
N GLU A 684 23.24 4.80 29.99
CA GLU A 684 22.82 5.38 28.71
C GLU A 684 23.77 5.03 27.55
N ASP A 685 25.08 5.15 27.75
CA ASP A 685 26.10 4.78 26.74
C ASP A 685 26.01 3.29 26.37
N ASP A 686 25.61 2.46 27.32
CA ASP A 686 25.46 1.02 27.13
C ASP A 686 24.13 0.63 26.45
N ARG A 687 23.20 1.57 26.20
CA ARG A 687 21.93 1.31 25.49
C ARG A 687 22.06 1.14 23.98
N ALA A 688 23.23 1.42 23.40
CA ALA A 688 23.46 1.27 21.95
C ALA A 688 23.31 -0.18 21.43
N LEU A 689 23.26 -1.17 22.34
CA LEU A 689 23.00 -2.57 22.02
C LEU A 689 21.51 -2.90 21.83
N LEU A 690 20.63 -2.00 22.25
CA LEU A 690 19.19 -2.18 22.14
C LEU A 690 18.74 -1.87 20.71
N ASP A 691 17.64 -2.48 20.28
CA ASP A 691 16.93 -2.03 19.09
C ASP A 691 16.63 -0.52 19.23
N PRO A 692 17.06 0.35 18.30
CA PRO A 692 16.79 1.79 18.38
C PRO A 692 15.29 2.13 18.32
N GLU A 693 14.48 1.30 17.67
CA GLU A 693 13.04 1.51 17.49
C GLU A 693 12.23 0.21 17.71
N PRO A 694 12.21 -0.34 18.94
CA PRO A 694 11.43 -1.55 19.25
C PRO A 694 9.95 -1.32 18.92
N GLU A 695 9.37 -2.20 18.11
CA GLU A 695 7.99 -2.08 17.59
C GLU A 695 7.71 -0.74 16.87
N GLY A 696 8.75 -0.07 16.34
CA GLY A 696 8.66 1.24 15.69
C GLY A 696 8.59 2.44 16.66
N VAL A 697 8.80 2.22 17.97
CA VAL A 697 8.83 3.28 18.99
C VAL A 697 10.27 3.62 19.35
N PRO A 698 10.73 4.88 19.19
CA PRO A 698 12.09 5.25 19.57
C PRO A 698 12.36 5.05 21.07
N LEU A 699 13.55 4.51 21.42
CA LEU A 699 13.96 4.28 22.81
C LEU A 699 13.80 5.53 23.71
N SER A 700 14.01 6.74 23.16
CA SER A 700 13.86 8.01 23.88
C SER A 700 12.43 8.32 24.36
N GLU A 701 11.42 7.67 23.77
CA GLU A 701 10.01 7.81 24.14
C GLU A 701 9.57 6.69 25.12
N LEU A 702 10.44 5.73 25.43
CA LEU A 702 10.17 4.65 26.38
C LEU A 702 10.60 5.00 27.81
N PRO A 703 9.85 4.57 28.84
CA PRO A 703 10.18 4.85 30.24
C PRO A 703 11.24 3.89 30.81
N LEU A 704 12.36 3.71 30.11
CA LEU A 704 13.41 2.72 30.46
C LEU A 704 13.98 2.95 31.87
N ASP A 705 14.30 4.21 32.21
CA ASP A 705 14.86 4.58 33.53
C ASP A 705 13.87 4.38 34.70
N LYS A 706 12.57 4.31 34.41
CA LYS A 706 11.52 4.13 35.42
C LYS A 706 11.11 2.67 35.57
N ASP A 707 11.40 1.84 34.57
CA ASP A 707 11.08 0.43 34.63
C ASP A 707 12.08 -0.31 35.53
N ARG A 708 11.60 -0.75 36.70
CA ARG A 708 12.46 -1.36 37.72
C ARG A 708 13.12 -2.66 37.23
N THR A 709 12.43 -3.40 36.36
CA THR A 709 12.91 -4.65 35.80
C THR A 709 14.01 -4.43 34.77
N PHE A 710 13.80 -3.48 33.85
CA PHE A 710 14.80 -3.05 32.89
C PHE A 710 16.06 -2.51 33.57
N HIS A 711 15.89 -1.56 34.49
CA HIS A 711 16.98 -0.95 35.26
C HIS A 711 17.81 -2.00 36.03
N ALA A 712 17.16 -2.96 36.68
CA ALA A 712 17.85 -4.03 37.41
C ALA A 712 18.69 -4.94 36.50
N MET A 713 18.21 -5.23 35.28
CA MET A 713 18.97 -6.01 34.30
C MET A 713 20.14 -5.21 33.72
N GLU A 714 19.94 -3.91 33.50
CA GLU A 714 20.96 -2.97 33.00
C GLU A 714 22.12 -2.86 33.99
N VAL A 715 21.82 -2.67 35.28
CA VAL A 715 22.80 -2.66 36.37
C VAL A 715 23.55 -3.99 36.47
N LYS A 716 22.84 -5.13 36.38
CA LYS A 716 23.46 -6.46 36.44
C LYS A 716 24.40 -6.71 35.26
N ARG A 717 24.05 -6.23 34.07
CA ARG A 717 24.92 -6.31 32.88
C ARG A 717 26.18 -5.48 33.08
N ALA A 718 26.05 -4.24 33.56
CA ALA A 718 27.21 -3.38 33.87
C ALA A 718 28.17 -4.03 34.88
N GLN A 719 27.63 -4.70 35.91
CA GLN A 719 28.43 -5.46 36.88
C GLN A 719 29.23 -6.59 36.21
N LEU A 720 28.59 -7.45 35.42
CA LEU A 720 29.26 -8.57 34.75
C LEU A 720 30.34 -8.10 33.75
N LYS A 721 30.07 -6.98 33.06
CA LYS A 721 31.01 -6.35 32.12
C LYS A 721 32.22 -5.75 32.85
N ALA A 722 32.04 -5.21 34.05
CA ALA A 722 33.12 -4.67 34.87
C ALA A 722 33.96 -5.75 35.59
N GLU A 723 33.37 -6.90 35.88
CA GLU A 723 34.06 -8.05 36.52
C GLU A 723 35.01 -8.76 35.54
N ASP A 724 34.47 -9.35 34.47
CA ASP A 724 35.27 -10.00 33.41
C ASP A 724 34.40 -10.23 32.17
N PRO A 725 34.49 -9.37 31.15
CA PRO A 725 33.62 -9.44 29.97
C PRO A 725 33.89 -10.67 29.10
N VAL A 726 35.08 -11.30 29.20
CA VAL A 726 35.42 -12.51 28.44
C VAL A 726 34.83 -13.74 29.12
N LYS A 727 34.96 -13.82 30.45
CA LYS A 727 34.43 -14.96 31.22
C LYS A 727 32.91 -14.96 31.31
N HIS A 728 32.28 -13.79 31.32
CA HIS A 728 30.83 -13.63 31.44
C HIS A 728 30.11 -13.37 30.11
N ALA A 729 30.78 -13.57 28.97
CA ALA A 729 30.26 -13.25 27.64
C ALA A 729 28.84 -13.83 27.36
N ASP A 730 28.61 -15.11 27.68
CA ASP A 730 27.31 -15.76 27.45
C ASP A 730 26.20 -15.18 28.34
N ALA A 731 26.52 -14.85 29.59
CA ALA A 731 25.56 -14.26 30.54
C ALA A 731 25.25 -12.80 30.20
N ILE A 732 26.25 -12.04 29.72
CA ILE A 732 26.06 -10.68 29.21
C ILE A 732 25.15 -10.72 27.99
N LYS A 733 25.41 -11.62 27.03
CA LYS A 733 24.58 -11.76 25.83
C LYS A 733 23.14 -12.19 26.15
N ALA A 734 22.93 -13.05 27.15
CA ALA A 734 21.59 -13.40 27.61
C ALA A 734 20.86 -12.18 28.18
N LEU A 735 21.53 -11.37 29.02
CA LEU A 735 20.94 -10.13 29.54
C LEU A 735 20.68 -9.10 28.45
N GLU A 736 21.51 -9.03 27.41
CA GLU A 736 21.28 -8.15 26.25
C GLU A 736 20.01 -8.54 25.47
N ASN A 737 19.75 -9.84 25.33
CA ASN A 737 18.51 -10.31 24.74
C ASN A 737 17.31 -10.01 25.66
N ASP A 738 17.40 -10.30 26.96
CA ASP A 738 16.32 -10.03 27.93
C ASP A 738 15.99 -8.52 28.02
N LEU A 739 17.02 -7.66 27.96
CA LEU A 739 16.86 -6.20 27.91
C LEU A 739 16.14 -5.76 26.62
N ASN A 740 16.51 -6.33 25.47
CA ASN A 740 15.79 -6.09 24.22
C ASN A 740 14.33 -6.54 24.30
N GLU A 741 14.06 -7.77 24.77
CA GLU A 741 12.71 -8.29 24.95
C GLU A 741 11.86 -7.39 25.86
N GLN A 742 12.43 -6.88 26.95
CA GLN A 742 11.75 -5.94 27.84
C GLN A 742 11.53 -4.57 27.19
N ALA A 743 12.46 -4.07 26.37
CA ALA A 743 12.27 -2.85 25.59
C ALA A 743 11.11 -3.01 24.59
N HIS A 744 11.01 -4.14 23.89
CA HIS A 744 9.85 -4.48 23.04
C HIS A 744 8.54 -4.56 23.84
N ALA A 745 8.56 -5.17 25.03
CA ALA A 745 7.37 -5.22 25.90
C ALA A 745 6.92 -3.81 26.35
N LEU A 746 7.86 -2.93 26.69
CA LEU A 746 7.58 -1.54 27.03
C LEU A 746 7.06 -0.75 25.83
N ALA A 747 7.59 -0.98 24.63
CA ALA A 747 7.08 -0.40 23.40
C ALA A 747 5.64 -0.82 23.12
N LEU A 748 5.30 -2.11 23.22
CA LEU A 748 3.91 -2.57 23.07
C LEU A 748 2.97 -1.94 24.10
N ASN A 749 3.42 -1.73 25.33
CA ASN A 749 2.63 -1.04 26.35
C ASN A 749 2.46 0.45 26.00
N GLN A 750 3.51 1.11 25.49
CA GLN A 750 3.43 2.50 25.03
C GLN A 750 2.44 2.64 23.86
N LEU A 751 2.49 1.74 22.88
CA LEU A 751 1.54 1.73 21.76
C LEU A 751 0.09 1.56 22.22
N LYS A 752 -0.16 0.79 23.29
CA LYS A 752 -1.50 0.67 23.91
C LYS A 752 -1.90 1.96 24.62
N GLU A 753 -0.98 2.57 25.38
CA GLU A 753 -1.21 3.85 26.06
C GLU A 753 -1.50 5.01 25.09
N ASP A 754 -0.89 4.99 23.90
CA ASP A 754 -1.16 5.98 22.86
C ASP A 754 -2.60 5.93 22.35
N LEU A 755 -3.18 4.72 22.32
CA LEU A 755 -4.58 4.49 21.93
C LEU A 755 -5.57 4.78 23.07
N LEU A 756 -5.10 4.94 24.31
CA LEU A 756 -5.98 5.31 25.42
C LEU A 756 -6.48 6.76 25.26
N GLY A 757 -7.79 6.88 25.20
CA GLY A 757 -8.50 8.16 25.00
C GLY A 757 -9.03 8.36 23.58
N LEU A 758 -8.66 7.49 22.64
CA LEU A 758 -9.19 7.46 21.27
C LEU A 758 -10.38 6.48 21.17
N ASP A 759 -11.16 6.57 20.08
CA ASP A 759 -12.25 5.64 19.77
C ASP A 759 -11.69 4.22 19.59
N ASP A 760 -12.22 3.24 20.33
CA ASP A 760 -11.75 1.86 20.37
C ASP A 760 -12.30 0.99 19.23
N ALA A 761 -13.40 1.43 18.61
CA ALA A 761 -14.02 0.74 17.49
C ALA A 761 -14.63 1.71 16.46
N PRO A 762 -13.81 2.55 15.79
CA PRO A 762 -14.27 3.44 14.74
C PRO A 762 -15.01 2.65 13.66
N ARG A 763 -16.23 3.11 13.33
CA ARG A 763 -17.18 2.43 12.40
C ARG A 763 -17.52 0.97 12.77
N GLY A 764 -17.22 0.52 13.98
CA GLY A 764 -17.40 -0.87 14.42
C GLY A 764 -16.19 -1.78 14.18
N VAL A 765 -15.08 -1.24 13.66
CA VAL A 765 -13.83 -1.98 13.43
C VAL A 765 -12.91 -1.80 14.64
N PRO A 766 -12.48 -2.87 15.34
CA PRO A 766 -11.53 -2.75 16.44
C PRO A 766 -10.21 -2.12 15.97
N VAL A 767 -9.72 -1.11 16.70
CA VAL A 767 -8.47 -0.40 16.35
C VAL A 767 -7.27 -1.34 16.21
N ALA A 768 -7.25 -2.46 16.94
CA ALA A 768 -6.22 -3.49 16.82
C ALA A 768 -6.11 -4.10 15.41
N LEU A 769 -7.20 -4.11 14.62
CA LEU A 769 -7.18 -4.57 13.22
C LEU A 769 -6.67 -3.49 12.26
N LEU A 770 -6.84 -2.22 12.60
CA LEU A 770 -6.45 -1.07 11.76
C LEU A 770 -4.94 -0.81 11.77
N ARG A 771 -4.23 -1.33 12.79
CA ARG A 771 -2.77 -1.15 12.98
C ARG A 771 -2.34 0.31 12.78
N PRO A 772 -2.93 1.25 13.53
CA PRO A 772 -2.76 2.68 13.26
C PRO A 772 -1.31 3.15 13.39
N HIS A 773 -0.49 2.47 14.19
CA HIS A 773 0.93 2.79 14.35
C HIS A 773 1.81 2.42 13.14
N GLU A 774 1.32 1.57 12.22
CA GLU A 774 1.97 1.33 10.91
C GLU A 774 1.64 2.44 9.89
N ASP A 775 0.62 3.26 10.14
CA ASP A 775 0.27 4.41 9.30
C ASP A 775 1.16 5.63 9.63
N GLY A 776 1.82 6.17 8.61
CA GLY A 776 2.79 7.24 8.79
C GLY A 776 2.21 8.56 9.31
N LYS A 777 0.93 8.88 9.04
CA LYS A 777 0.31 10.13 9.53
C LYS A 777 -0.06 10.02 11.00
N PHE A 778 -0.62 8.87 11.40
CA PHE A 778 -0.92 8.57 12.79
C PHE A 778 0.38 8.53 13.61
N ALA A 779 1.37 7.75 13.17
CA ALA A 779 2.67 7.62 13.83
C ALA A 779 3.42 8.96 13.98
N ALA A 780 3.33 9.87 13.02
CA ALA A 780 3.96 11.19 13.10
C ALA A 780 3.32 12.11 14.16
N THR A 781 2.04 11.89 14.49
CA THR A 781 1.25 12.75 15.38
C THR A 781 1.31 12.29 16.84
N VAL A 782 1.46 10.98 17.06
CA VAL A 782 1.56 10.34 18.39
C VAL A 782 2.67 10.92 19.29
N PRO A 783 3.92 11.18 18.83
CA PRO A 783 4.95 11.79 19.67
C PRO A 783 4.56 13.15 20.24
N MET A 784 3.81 13.95 19.49
CA MET A 784 3.28 15.23 19.97
C MET A 784 2.23 15.00 21.07
N LEU A 785 1.34 14.00 20.91
CA LEU A 785 0.38 13.62 21.94
C LEU A 785 1.07 13.21 23.24
N ARG A 786 2.11 12.37 23.16
CA ARG A 786 2.91 11.93 24.31
C ARG A 786 3.53 13.12 25.05
N ARG A 787 4.09 14.09 24.33
CA ARG A 787 4.66 15.32 24.93
C ARG A 787 3.61 16.16 25.64
N LEU A 788 2.42 16.33 25.05
CA LEU A 788 1.33 17.09 25.67
C LEU A 788 0.77 16.37 26.90
N LYS A 789 0.66 15.03 26.86
CA LYS A 789 0.21 14.17 27.97
C LYS A 789 1.16 14.16 29.18
N LYS A 790 2.39 14.69 29.08
CA LYS A 790 3.27 14.89 30.25
C LYS A 790 2.68 15.87 31.27
N ASP A 791 1.96 16.90 30.81
CA ASP A 791 1.26 17.90 31.64
C ASP A 791 -0.22 18.02 31.22
N PRO A 792 -1.07 17.02 31.53
CA PRO A 792 -2.41 16.90 30.97
C PRO A 792 -3.38 18.00 31.44
N THR A 793 -3.12 18.59 32.62
CA THR A 793 -3.93 19.68 33.17
C THR A 793 -3.74 21.00 32.42
N ARG A 794 -2.52 21.29 31.99
CA ARG A 794 -2.17 22.52 31.27
C ARG A 794 -2.49 22.43 29.77
N ASN A 795 -2.39 21.23 29.21
CA ASN A 795 -2.53 20.98 27.78
C ASN A 795 -3.89 20.40 27.38
N ALA A 796 -4.89 20.40 28.27
CA ALA A 796 -6.16 19.68 28.08
C ALA A 796 -6.89 19.99 26.75
N GLU A 797 -6.93 21.26 26.32
CA GLU A 797 -7.57 21.63 25.04
C GLU A 797 -6.77 21.15 23.83
N ALA A 798 -5.44 21.25 23.88
CA ALA A 798 -4.56 20.80 22.81
C ALA A 798 -4.55 19.26 22.69
N ILE A 799 -4.63 18.54 23.82
CA ILE A 799 -4.78 17.09 23.86
C ILE A 799 -6.08 16.68 23.17
N ARG A 800 -7.23 17.26 23.56
CA ARG A 800 -8.52 16.93 22.93
C ARG A 800 -8.55 17.25 21.44
N ALA A 801 -7.96 18.37 21.02
CA ALA A 801 -7.92 18.73 19.61
C ALA A 801 -7.09 17.72 18.79
N LEU A 802 -6.00 17.21 19.37
CA LEU A 802 -5.15 16.21 18.73
C LEU A 802 -5.77 14.81 18.78
N GLU A 803 -6.43 14.44 19.87
CA GLU A 803 -7.21 13.19 20.00
C GLU A 803 -8.32 13.15 18.96
N ASN A 804 -9.10 14.24 18.80
CA ASN A 804 -10.12 14.31 17.74
C ASN A 804 -9.52 14.16 16.33
N ASN A 805 -8.33 14.71 16.07
CA ASN A 805 -7.65 14.56 14.78
C ASN A 805 -7.23 13.11 14.53
N LEU A 806 -6.71 12.44 15.57
CA LEU A 806 -6.36 11.02 15.51
C LEU A 806 -7.61 10.14 15.35
N ASP A 807 -8.73 10.48 16.00
CA ASP A 807 -10.01 9.78 15.84
C ASP A 807 -10.58 9.96 14.42
N ASP A 808 -10.51 11.17 13.85
CA ASP A 808 -10.88 11.42 12.45
C ASP A 808 -10.04 10.56 11.50
N HIS A 809 -8.74 10.43 11.76
CA HIS A 809 -7.83 9.59 10.96
C HIS A 809 -8.07 8.09 11.17
N LEU A 810 -8.43 7.66 12.38
CA LEU A 810 -8.86 6.29 12.66
C LEU A 810 -10.18 5.95 11.95
N ASP A 811 -11.11 6.89 11.82
CA ASP A 811 -12.34 6.72 11.04
C ASP A 811 -12.05 6.54 9.54
N GLU A 812 -11.08 7.28 8.99
CA GLU A 812 -10.60 7.10 7.61
C GLU A 812 -9.99 5.70 7.40
N LEU A 813 -9.09 5.27 8.29
CA LEU A 813 -8.50 3.92 8.25
C LEU A 813 -9.56 2.82 8.38
N ALA A 814 -10.57 3.02 9.24
CA ALA A 814 -11.69 2.10 9.36
C ALA A 814 -12.51 2.02 8.07
N GLN A 815 -12.75 3.14 7.39
CA GLN A 815 -13.45 3.15 6.11
C GLN A 815 -12.69 2.39 5.02
N ASP A 816 -11.37 2.57 4.95
CA ASP A 816 -10.50 1.85 4.00
C ASP A 816 -10.47 0.35 4.30
N PHE A 817 -10.35 -0.01 5.57
CA PHE A 817 -10.44 -1.40 6.01
C PHE A 817 -11.77 -2.04 5.62
N LEU A 818 -12.90 -1.39 5.93
CA LEU A 818 -14.24 -1.89 5.58
C LEU A 818 -14.40 -2.12 4.08
N ARG A 819 -13.90 -1.20 3.25
CA ARG A 819 -13.97 -1.33 1.79
C ARG A 819 -13.20 -2.56 1.29
N ALA A 820 -11.98 -2.76 1.78
CA ALA A 820 -11.16 -3.92 1.39
C ALA A 820 -11.70 -5.24 1.97
N ASP A 821 -12.12 -5.23 3.24
CA ASP A 821 -12.60 -6.42 3.95
C ASP A 821 -13.92 -6.93 3.37
N ARG A 822 -14.86 -6.04 3.02
CA ARG A 822 -16.15 -6.40 2.40
C ARG A 822 -15.99 -7.18 1.09
N GLU A 823 -14.96 -6.90 0.30
CA GLU A 823 -14.67 -7.64 -0.94
C GLU A 823 -14.29 -9.10 -0.70
N SER A 824 -13.85 -9.44 0.52
CA SER A 824 -13.38 -10.79 0.84
C SER A 824 -14.49 -11.79 1.19
N TYR A 825 -15.61 -11.32 1.73
CA TYR A 825 -16.69 -12.19 2.22
C TYR A 825 -18.08 -11.88 1.64
N LEU A 826 -18.32 -10.71 1.07
CA LEU A 826 -19.58 -10.41 0.40
C LEU A 826 -19.54 -10.84 -1.07
N SER A 827 -20.70 -11.24 -1.58
CA SER A 827 -20.89 -11.39 -3.03
C SER A 827 -20.62 -10.05 -3.74
N PRO A 828 -19.78 -10.00 -4.80
CA PRO A 828 -19.40 -8.76 -5.47
C PRO A 828 -20.57 -7.91 -6.02
N ALA A 829 -21.67 -8.58 -6.38
CA ALA A 829 -22.87 -7.91 -6.86
C ALA A 829 -24.13 -8.69 -6.43
N PRO A 830 -24.60 -8.51 -5.17
CA PRO A 830 -25.83 -9.15 -4.71
C PRO A 830 -26.99 -8.74 -5.62
N LEU A 831 -27.61 -9.72 -6.29
CA LEU A 831 -28.67 -9.50 -7.29
C LEU A 831 -28.32 -8.45 -8.36
N GLY A 832 -27.05 -8.40 -8.79
CA GLY A 832 -26.59 -7.51 -9.86
C GLY A 832 -26.32 -6.06 -9.45
N HIS A 833 -26.57 -5.69 -8.19
CA HIS A 833 -26.19 -4.38 -7.65
C HIS A 833 -24.76 -4.42 -7.08
N PRO A 834 -23.84 -3.52 -7.48
CA PRO A 834 -22.56 -3.40 -6.81
C PRO A 834 -22.75 -3.07 -5.33
N MET A 835 -21.88 -3.60 -4.47
CA MET A 835 -21.93 -3.34 -3.03
C MET A 835 -21.95 -1.83 -2.69
N ALA A 836 -21.20 -1.02 -3.45
CA ALA A 836 -21.17 0.44 -3.28
C ALA A 836 -22.51 1.15 -3.55
N ALA A 837 -23.42 0.53 -4.31
CA ALA A 837 -24.75 1.06 -4.58
C ALA A 837 -25.79 0.68 -3.51
N LEU A 838 -25.46 -0.30 -2.66
CA LEU A 838 -26.31 -0.75 -1.56
C LEU A 838 -26.07 0.13 -0.31
N PRO A 839 -27.11 0.44 0.48
CA PRO A 839 -26.98 1.30 1.67
C PRO A 839 -26.41 0.53 2.89
N LEU A 840 -25.35 -0.26 2.70
CA LEU A 840 -24.77 -1.13 3.72
C LEU A 840 -24.34 -0.35 4.97
N ASP A 841 -23.74 0.83 4.79
CA ASP A 841 -23.28 1.70 5.89
C ASP A 841 -24.42 2.35 6.69
N LYS A 842 -25.65 2.33 6.18
CA LYS A 842 -26.82 2.89 6.84
C LYS A 842 -27.68 1.83 7.52
N ASP A 843 -27.46 0.55 7.17
CA ASP A 843 -28.24 -0.56 7.71
C ASP A 843 -27.70 -0.99 9.09
N SER A 844 -28.50 -0.80 10.13
CA SER A 844 -28.07 -1.08 11.51
C SER A 844 -27.83 -2.57 11.78
N GLU A 845 -28.60 -3.45 11.13
CA GLU A 845 -28.45 -4.91 11.27
C GLU A 845 -27.15 -5.37 10.61
N PHE A 846 -26.87 -4.89 9.40
CA PHE A 846 -25.62 -5.15 8.69
C PHE A 846 -24.40 -4.68 9.49
N LYS A 847 -24.41 -3.45 10.00
CA LYS A 847 -23.32 -2.93 10.85
C LYS A 847 -23.07 -3.75 12.11
N ALA A 848 -24.13 -4.24 12.76
CA ALA A 848 -23.99 -5.05 13.97
C ALA A 848 -23.38 -6.43 13.68
N LEU A 849 -23.79 -7.06 12.57
CA LEU A 849 -23.19 -8.32 12.10
C LEU A 849 -21.73 -8.12 11.70
N GLU A 850 -21.43 -7.02 11.00
CA GLU A 850 -20.08 -6.67 10.56
C GLU A 850 -19.15 -6.42 11.75
N ALA A 851 -19.58 -5.64 12.75
CA ALA A 851 -18.82 -5.45 14.00
C ALA A 851 -18.59 -6.78 14.75
N THR A 852 -19.58 -7.68 14.75
CA THR A 852 -19.43 -9.02 15.34
C THR A 852 -18.36 -9.84 14.61
N ARG A 853 -18.35 -9.78 13.26
CA ARG A 853 -17.31 -10.43 12.45
C ARG A 853 -15.92 -9.87 12.77
N HIS A 854 -15.77 -8.55 12.86
CA HIS A 854 -14.48 -7.92 13.16
C HIS A 854 -13.96 -8.28 14.55
N GLN A 855 -14.83 -8.40 15.56
CA GLN A 855 -14.42 -8.92 16.87
C GLN A 855 -13.90 -10.36 16.79
N LEU A 856 -14.54 -11.22 15.98
CA LEU A 856 -14.09 -12.60 15.77
C LEU A 856 -12.75 -12.67 15.01
N MET A 857 -12.46 -11.69 14.15
CA MET A 857 -11.23 -11.56 13.37
C MET A 857 -9.99 -11.24 14.22
N LEU A 858 -10.15 -10.84 15.49
CA LEU A 858 -9.03 -10.73 16.42
C LEU A 858 -8.38 -12.09 16.74
N ASP A 859 -9.14 -13.19 16.62
CA ASP A 859 -8.62 -14.56 16.72
C ASP A 859 -9.22 -15.47 15.62
N PRO A 860 -8.76 -15.33 14.37
CA PRO A 860 -9.36 -16.03 13.22
C PRO A 860 -9.23 -17.54 13.30
N ARG A 861 -8.19 -18.04 14.00
CA ARG A 861 -7.88 -19.48 14.07
C ARG A 861 -8.94 -20.23 14.86
N HIS A 862 -9.42 -19.66 15.95
CA HIS A 862 -10.43 -20.30 16.81
C HIS A 862 -11.87 -19.95 16.43
N ASN A 863 -12.08 -18.88 15.66
CA ASN A 863 -13.42 -18.37 15.34
C ASN A 863 -13.91 -18.65 13.91
N LYS A 864 -13.21 -19.47 13.13
CA LYS A 864 -13.51 -19.72 11.70
C LYS A 864 -14.97 -20.09 11.40
N GLU A 865 -15.56 -21.00 12.18
CA GLU A 865 -16.95 -21.44 11.96
C GLU A 865 -17.95 -20.31 12.22
N LYS A 866 -17.79 -19.60 13.33
CA LYS A 866 -18.66 -18.45 13.68
C LYS A 866 -18.51 -17.30 12.69
N MET A 867 -17.31 -17.07 12.15
CA MET A 867 -17.11 -16.07 11.12
C MET A 867 -17.87 -16.44 9.84
N ALA A 868 -17.80 -17.70 9.39
CA ALA A 868 -18.56 -18.16 8.23
C ALA A 868 -20.08 -18.00 8.42
N GLU A 869 -20.60 -18.32 9.62
CA GLU A 869 -22.03 -18.11 9.94
C GLU A 869 -22.44 -16.62 9.86
N VAL A 870 -21.58 -15.72 10.36
CA VAL A 870 -21.82 -14.27 10.29
C VAL A 870 -21.67 -13.76 8.85
N GLU A 871 -20.73 -14.28 8.07
CA GLU A 871 -20.55 -13.94 6.65
C GLU A 871 -21.75 -14.38 5.79
N ASP A 872 -22.32 -15.55 6.06
CA ASP A 872 -23.56 -16.03 5.43
C ASP A 872 -24.75 -15.12 5.80
N ALA A 873 -24.82 -14.68 7.07
CA ALA A 873 -25.85 -13.74 7.53
C ALA A 873 -25.68 -12.34 6.89
N LEU A 874 -24.44 -11.86 6.74
CA LEU A 874 -24.12 -10.60 6.07
C LEU A 874 -24.50 -10.65 4.58
N ASN A 875 -24.16 -11.73 3.88
CA ASN A 875 -24.60 -11.94 2.49
C ASN A 875 -26.13 -12.00 2.37
N SER A 876 -26.79 -12.70 3.29
CA SER A 876 -28.26 -12.78 3.31
C SER A 876 -28.90 -11.41 3.52
N ARG A 877 -28.34 -10.57 4.41
CA ARG A 877 -28.82 -9.18 4.62
C ARG A 877 -28.54 -8.30 3.41
N ALA A 878 -27.36 -8.42 2.79
CA ALA A 878 -27.02 -7.70 1.57
C ALA A 878 -27.95 -8.06 0.39
N ILE A 879 -28.33 -9.33 0.24
CA ILE A 879 -29.31 -9.79 -0.75
C ILE A 879 -30.68 -9.14 -0.48
N LYS A 880 -31.16 -9.13 0.77
CA LYS A 880 -32.43 -8.47 1.12
C LYS A 880 -32.43 -6.96 0.81
N LEU A 881 -31.33 -6.27 1.10
CA LEU A 881 -31.18 -4.84 0.77
C LEU A 881 -31.16 -4.62 -0.75
N ALA A 882 -30.59 -5.56 -1.52
CA ALA A 882 -30.65 -5.53 -2.97
C ALA A 882 -32.08 -5.77 -3.49
N GLU A 883 -32.84 -6.70 -2.90
CA GLU A 883 -34.27 -6.91 -3.23
C GLU A 883 -35.12 -5.66 -2.97
N GLU A 884 -34.95 -5.01 -1.82
CA GLU A 884 -35.64 -3.75 -1.50
C GLU A 884 -35.31 -2.66 -2.52
N LYS A 885 -34.03 -2.54 -2.89
CA LYS A 885 -33.58 -1.57 -3.88
C LYS A 885 -34.14 -1.85 -5.27
N LEU A 886 -34.24 -3.11 -5.69
CA LEU A 886 -34.88 -3.50 -6.95
C LEU A 886 -36.36 -3.09 -6.96
N LYS A 887 -37.10 -3.28 -5.86
CA LYS A 887 -38.51 -2.88 -5.75
C LYS A 887 -38.70 -1.37 -5.86
N ASP A 888 -37.81 -0.58 -5.25
CA ASP A 888 -37.85 0.89 -5.36
C ASP A 888 -37.49 1.37 -6.78
N ASP A 889 -36.66 0.62 -7.51
CA ASP A 889 -36.19 0.96 -8.86
C ASP A 889 -37.20 0.64 -9.99
N ARG A 890 -38.43 0.22 -9.66
CA ARG A 890 -39.53 -0.15 -10.58
C ARG A 890 -40.33 1.02 -11.17
N ALA A 891 -39.91 2.26 -10.95
CA ALA A 891 -40.68 3.46 -11.35
C ALA A 891 -40.95 3.60 -12.86
N PHE A 892 -40.19 2.89 -13.71
CA PHE A 892 -40.33 2.88 -15.17
C PHE A 892 -41.45 1.95 -15.67
N LEU A 893 -42.00 1.09 -14.81
CA LEU A 893 -43.09 0.19 -15.18
C LEU A 893 -44.42 0.94 -15.35
N GLU A 894 -45.23 0.50 -16.30
CA GLU A 894 -46.61 0.95 -16.46
C GLU A 894 -47.41 0.70 -15.17
N LYS A 895 -48.13 1.70 -14.68
CA LYS A 895 -48.85 1.58 -13.39
C LYS A 895 -49.99 0.55 -13.42
N GLU A 896 -50.65 0.42 -14.57
CA GLU A 896 -51.80 -0.45 -14.80
C GLU A 896 -51.69 -1.18 -16.16
N PRO A 897 -50.72 -2.09 -16.35
CA PRO A 897 -50.61 -2.90 -17.56
C PRO A 897 -51.89 -3.70 -17.80
N GLU A 898 -52.47 -3.60 -19.01
CA GLU A 898 -53.74 -4.24 -19.39
C GLU A 898 -54.90 -3.91 -18.42
N GLY A 899 -54.85 -2.77 -17.71
CA GLY A 899 -55.83 -2.35 -16.71
C GLY A 899 -55.66 -2.98 -15.32
N VAL A 900 -54.59 -3.75 -15.09
CA VAL A 900 -54.27 -4.39 -13.80
C VAL A 900 -53.16 -3.63 -13.09
N HIS A 901 -53.43 -3.14 -11.87
CA HIS A 901 -52.42 -2.42 -11.07
C HIS A 901 -51.25 -3.33 -10.64
N LEU A 902 -50.00 -2.85 -10.76
CA LEU A 902 -48.76 -3.61 -10.50
C LEU A 902 -48.74 -4.41 -9.17
N ARG A 903 -49.28 -3.84 -8.09
CA ARG A 903 -49.40 -4.51 -6.77
C ARG A 903 -50.11 -5.86 -6.77
N TYR A 904 -50.92 -6.15 -7.79
CA TYR A 904 -51.65 -7.41 -7.93
C TYR A 904 -50.93 -8.41 -8.85
N LEU A 905 -49.79 -8.02 -9.43
CA LEU A 905 -48.99 -8.89 -10.28
C LEU A 905 -47.91 -9.58 -9.43
N PRO A 906 -47.64 -10.87 -9.67
CA PRO A 906 -46.60 -11.63 -8.97
C PRO A 906 -45.19 -11.32 -9.53
N LEU A 907 -44.82 -10.03 -9.62
CA LEU A 907 -43.55 -9.60 -10.22
C LEU A 907 -42.32 -10.16 -9.51
N ASP A 908 -42.39 -10.32 -8.19
CA ASP A 908 -41.30 -10.85 -7.36
C ASP A 908 -41.14 -12.39 -7.48
N GLU A 909 -42.19 -13.09 -7.91
CA GLU A 909 -42.18 -14.56 -8.05
C GLU A 909 -41.79 -14.99 -9.47
N ASP A 910 -41.90 -14.09 -10.45
CA ASP A 910 -41.53 -14.36 -11.83
C ASP A 910 -40.01 -14.31 -12.03
N LYS A 911 -39.42 -15.48 -12.31
CA LYS A 911 -37.98 -15.62 -12.49
C LYS A 911 -37.45 -14.78 -13.66
N HIS A 912 -38.20 -14.71 -14.76
CA HIS A 912 -37.75 -14.00 -15.95
C HIS A 912 -37.72 -12.48 -15.73
N PHE A 913 -38.76 -11.96 -15.08
CA PHE A 913 -38.85 -10.58 -14.64
C PHE A 913 -37.70 -10.23 -13.69
N HIS A 914 -37.45 -11.08 -12.70
CA HIS A 914 -36.34 -10.89 -11.77
C HIS A 914 -34.97 -10.88 -12.48
N ASP A 915 -34.71 -11.82 -13.39
CA ASP A 915 -33.46 -11.87 -14.15
C ASP A 915 -33.23 -10.61 -15.01
N LEU A 916 -34.30 -10.05 -15.59
CA LEU A 916 -34.26 -8.78 -16.32
C LEU A 916 -34.04 -7.57 -15.42
N GLU A 917 -34.64 -7.55 -14.22
CA GLU A 917 -34.40 -6.51 -13.22
C GLU A 917 -32.94 -6.51 -12.76
N VAL A 918 -32.37 -7.68 -12.51
CA VAL A 918 -30.95 -7.88 -12.18
C VAL A 918 -30.05 -7.38 -13.31
N LYS A 919 -30.36 -7.70 -14.58
CA LYS A 919 -29.61 -7.19 -15.75
C LYS A 919 -29.70 -5.67 -15.86
N ARG A 920 -30.88 -5.09 -15.67
CA ARG A 920 -31.08 -3.64 -15.67
C ARG A 920 -30.26 -2.97 -14.56
N ALA A 921 -30.31 -3.51 -13.35
CA ALA A 921 -29.53 -3.04 -12.21
C ALA A 921 -28.02 -3.05 -12.51
N ALA A 922 -27.51 -4.14 -13.10
CA ALA A 922 -26.11 -4.28 -13.48
C ALA A 922 -25.68 -3.26 -14.56
N LEU A 923 -26.52 -2.99 -15.56
CA LEU A 923 -26.22 -1.99 -16.60
C LEU A 923 -26.24 -0.56 -16.07
N LYS A 924 -27.23 -0.23 -15.22
CA LYS A 924 -27.36 1.06 -14.55
C LYS A 924 -26.20 1.33 -13.60
N ALA A 925 -25.69 0.27 -12.97
CA ALA A 925 -24.55 0.32 -12.07
C ALA A 925 -23.20 0.52 -12.77
N LYS A 926 -23.01 -0.05 -13.97
CA LYS A 926 -21.75 0.09 -14.72
C LYS A 926 -21.58 1.50 -15.31
N ASP A 927 -22.53 1.91 -16.15
CA ASP A 927 -22.54 3.24 -16.75
C ASP A 927 -23.95 3.54 -17.30
N PRO A 928 -24.77 4.31 -16.58
CA PRO A 928 -26.16 4.57 -16.98
C PRO A 928 -26.26 5.45 -18.22
N VAL A 929 -25.23 6.23 -18.56
CA VAL A 929 -25.24 7.12 -19.73
C VAL A 929 -24.88 6.34 -20.98
N ARG A 930 -23.79 5.55 -20.92
CA ARG A 930 -23.36 4.73 -22.05
C ARG A 930 -24.32 3.58 -22.34
N ASN A 931 -24.94 3.00 -21.32
CA ASN A 931 -25.88 1.89 -21.48
C ASN A 931 -27.33 2.34 -21.65
N ALA A 932 -27.61 3.64 -21.90
CA ALA A 932 -28.97 4.18 -21.94
C ALA A 932 -29.89 3.47 -22.94
N THR A 933 -29.39 3.06 -24.10
CA THR A 933 -30.17 2.30 -25.10
C THR A 933 -30.52 0.90 -24.61
N ALA A 934 -29.54 0.14 -24.12
CA ALA A 934 -29.74 -1.20 -23.58
C ALA A 934 -30.62 -1.20 -22.32
N ILE A 935 -30.51 -0.18 -21.47
CA ILE A 935 -31.42 0.00 -20.31
C ILE A 935 -32.85 0.20 -20.81
N LYS A 936 -33.06 1.06 -21.82
CA LYS A 936 -34.39 1.31 -22.37
C LYS A 936 -35.00 0.05 -23.01
N GLU A 937 -34.22 -0.73 -23.75
CA GLU A 937 -34.66 -2.00 -24.32
C GLU A 937 -35.10 -2.99 -23.23
N ILE A 938 -34.31 -3.14 -22.16
CA ILE A 938 -34.69 -3.98 -21.02
C ILE A 938 -35.92 -3.42 -20.28
N GLU A 939 -36.05 -2.10 -20.14
CA GLU A 939 -37.24 -1.47 -19.55
C GLU A 939 -38.51 -1.72 -20.38
N GLU A 940 -38.40 -1.76 -21.71
CA GLU A 940 -39.49 -2.14 -22.62
C GLU A 940 -39.82 -3.64 -22.50
N GLU A 941 -38.82 -4.51 -22.40
CA GLU A 941 -39.03 -5.95 -22.14
C GLU A 941 -39.70 -6.21 -20.78
N LEU A 942 -39.25 -5.54 -19.72
CA LEU A 942 -39.87 -5.62 -18.39
C LEU A 942 -41.33 -5.16 -18.40
N ASN A 943 -41.67 -4.13 -19.17
CA ASN A 943 -43.06 -3.72 -19.38
C ASN A 943 -43.87 -4.76 -20.17
N ASN A 944 -43.27 -5.43 -21.15
CA ASN A 944 -43.94 -6.51 -21.90
C ASN A 944 -44.21 -7.72 -21.02
N VAL A 945 -43.26 -8.11 -20.16
CA VAL A 945 -43.46 -9.18 -19.17
C VAL A 945 -44.55 -8.79 -18.16
N ALA A 946 -44.55 -7.55 -17.67
CA ALA A 946 -45.61 -7.05 -16.79
C ALA A 946 -47.00 -7.09 -17.46
N ARG A 947 -47.11 -6.77 -18.76
CA ARG A 947 -48.35 -6.92 -19.54
C ARG A 947 -48.75 -8.40 -19.73
N GLN A 948 -47.80 -9.30 -19.92
CA GLN A 948 -48.07 -10.73 -19.98
C GLN A 948 -48.63 -11.25 -18.65
N LEU A 949 -47.96 -10.94 -17.53
CA LEU A 949 -48.41 -11.30 -16.18
C LEU A 949 -49.78 -10.70 -15.88
N ALA A 950 -50.07 -9.49 -16.38
CA ALA A 950 -51.40 -8.89 -16.27
C ALA A 950 -52.48 -9.69 -17.04
N ARG A 951 -52.19 -10.19 -18.25
CA ARG A 951 -53.12 -11.06 -18.99
C ARG A 951 -53.35 -12.39 -18.29
N GLU A 952 -52.30 -12.98 -17.74
CA GLU A 952 -52.38 -14.20 -16.94
C GLU A 952 -53.22 -13.97 -15.68
N GLN A 953 -53.03 -12.83 -15.00
CA GLN A 953 -53.84 -12.45 -13.85
C GLN A 953 -55.32 -12.23 -14.23
N LEU A 954 -55.61 -11.57 -15.36
CA LEU A 954 -56.98 -11.40 -15.86
C LEU A 954 -57.65 -12.74 -16.20
N ALA A 955 -56.89 -13.72 -16.70
CA ALA A 955 -57.39 -15.07 -16.93
C ALA A 955 -57.61 -15.82 -15.60
N GLU A 956 -56.72 -15.64 -14.62
CA GLU A 956 -56.85 -16.20 -13.28
C GLU A 956 -58.11 -15.70 -12.55
N ASP A 957 -58.43 -14.41 -12.69
CA ASP A 957 -59.64 -13.83 -12.11
C ASP A 957 -60.92 -14.46 -12.69
N LEU A 958 -60.87 -14.90 -13.94
CA LEU A 958 -61.99 -15.52 -14.64
C LEU A 958 -62.03 -17.05 -14.49
N ARG A 959 -61.01 -17.68 -13.90
CA ARG A 959 -60.92 -19.15 -13.78
C ARG A 959 -62.09 -19.78 -13.02
N GLY A 960 -62.57 -19.10 -11.98
CA GLY A 960 -63.69 -19.55 -11.15
C GLY A 960 -65.07 -19.08 -11.63
N VAL A 961 -65.12 -18.28 -12.70
CA VAL A 961 -66.35 -17.72 -13.26
C VAL A 961 -66.88 -18.66 -14.36
N GLU A 962 -68.20 -18.68 -14.59
CA GLU A 962 -68.81 -19.41 -15.71
C GLU A 962 -68.16 -19.01 -17.04
N GLN A 963 -67.68 -20.00 -17.82
CA GLN A 963 -66.87 -19.77 -19.01
C GLN A 963 -67.70 -19.45 -20.25
N ASP A 964 -68.93 -19.96 -20.30
CA ASP A 964 -69.86 -19.75 -21.40
C ASP A 964 -71.23 -19.24 -20.89
N PRO A 965 -71.30 -18.08 -20.23
CA PRO A 965 -72.57 -17.50 -19.77
C PRO A 965 -73.53 -17.35 -20.96
N ARG A 966 -74.70 -17.99 -20.85
CA ARG A 966 -75.69 -18.11 -21.94
C ARG A 966 -75.13 -18.67 -23.27
N GLY A 967 -74.02 -19.41 -23.22
CA GLY A 967 -73.34 -20.00 -24.38
C GLY A 967 -72.48 -19.01 -25.19
N ILE A 968 -72.20 -17.82 -24.64
CA ILE A 968 -71.22 -16.86 -25.17
C ILE A 968 -69.92 -17.00 -24.37
N PRO A 969 -68.77 -17.24 -25.00
CA PRO A 969 -67.49 -17.30 -24.30
C PRO A 969 -67.18 -16.03 -23.51
N ILE A 970 -66.85 -16.16 -22.22
CA ILE A 970 -66.60 -15.04 -21.31
C ILE A 970 -65.47 -14.13 -21.79
N ALA A 971 -64.46 -14.68 -22.49
CA ALA A 971 -63.39 -13.92 -23.11
C ALA A 971 -63.89 -12.92 -24.17
N LEU A 972 -65.00 -13.22 -24.87
CA LEU A 972 -65.61 -12.32 -25.85
C LEU A 972 -66.48 -11.24 -25.20
N LEU A 973 -67.04 -11.51 -24.02
CA LEU A 973 -67.87 -10.55 -23.28
C LEU A 973 -67.06 -9.40 -22.66
N ARG A 974 -65.74 -9.57 -22.53
CA ARG A 974 -64.82 -8.60 -21.89
C ARG A 974 -65.38 -8.08 -20.56
N PRO A 975 -65.66 -8.95 -19.59
CA PRO A 975 -66.31 -8.56 -18.35
C PRO A 975 -65.49 -7.55 -17.54
N HIS A 976 -64.16 -7.54 -17.71
CA HIS A 976 -63.25 -6.55 -17.13
C HIS A 976 -63.45 -5.11 -17.67
N ASP A 977 -64.25 -4.89 -18.72
CA ASP A 977 -64.66 -3.53 -19.13
C ASP A 977 -65.85 -3.02 -18.28
N ASP A 978 -66.54 -3.92 -17.57
CA ASP A 978 -67.65 -3.57 -16.68
C ASP A 978 -67.14 -3.12 -15.31
N ARG A 979 -67.55 -1.92 -14.90
CA ARG A 979 -67.10 -1.32 -13.64
C ARG A 979 -67.46 -2.17 -12.41
N ARG A 980 -68.67 -2.76 -12.38
CA ARG A 980 -69.11 -3.58 -11.23
C ARG A 980 -68.34 -4.89 -11.18
N PHE A 981 -68.14 -5.52 -12.35
CA PHE A 981 -67.32 -6.72 -12.45
C PHE A 981 -65.88 -6.47 -11.96
N ASN A 982 -65.27 -5.35 -12.34
CA ASN A 982 -63.95 -4.96 -11.82
C ASN A 982 -63.90 -4.70 -10.32
N GLU A 983 -64.96 -4.13 -9.73
CA GLU A 983 -65.06 -3.95 -8.27
C GLU A 983 -65.06 -5.34 -7.58
N MET A 984 -65.82 -6.31 -8.11
CA MET A 984 -65.82 -7.69 -7.62
C MET A 984 -64.48 -8.40 -7.83
N VAL A 985 -63.79 -8.19 -8.97
CA VAL A 985 -62.43 -8.73 -9.20
C VAL A 985 -61.44 -8.19 -8.17
N ARG A 986 -61.52 -6.90 -7.81
CA ARG A 986 -60.66 -6.32 -6.77
C ARG A 986 -60.91 -6.95 -5.40
N GLU A 987 -62.17 -7.21 -5.06
CA GLU A 987 -62.54 -7.94 -3.84
C GLU A 987 -62.07 -9.40 -3.87
N LEU A 988 -62.18 -10.08 -5.02
CA LEU A 988 -61.71 -11.44 -5.22
C LEU A 988 -60.20 -11.55 -5.00
N ARG A 989 -59.43 -10.64 -5.60
CA ARG A 989 -57.97 -10.57 -5.42
C ARG A 989 -57.59 -10.27 -3.97
N ALA A 990 -58.32 -9.38 -3.28
CA ALA A 990 -58.09 -9.11 -1.87
C ALA A 990 -58.39 -10.32 -0.97
N LEU A 991 -59.47 -11.05 -1.24
CA LEU A 991 -59.83 -12.28 -0.53
C LEU A 991 -58.84 -13.41 -0.79
N LYS A 992 -58.34 -13.55 -2.02
CA LYS A 992 -57.31 -14.54 -2.39
C LYS A 992 -55.94 -14.22 -1.78
N ALA A 993 -55.63 -12.94 -1.55
CA ALA A 993 -54.38 -12.51 -0.93
C ALA A 993 -54.32 -12.77 0.59
N ASP A 994 -55.46 -12.81 1.30
CA ASP A 994 -55.49 -13.16 2.72
C ASP A 994 -55.56 -14.68 2.92
N ALA A 995 -54.43 -15.27 3.33
CA ALA A 995 -54.27 -16.71 3.56
C ALA A 995 -55.22 -17.30 4.63
N LYS A 996 -55.90 -16.46 5.43
CA LYS A 996 -56.88 -16.90 6.44
C LYS A 996 -58.32 -16.93 5.93
N THR A 997 -58.57 -16.54 4.68
CA THR A 997 -59.91 -16.44 4.12
C THR A 997 -60.53 -17.82 3.85
N SER A 998 -61.81 -17.99 4.19
CA SER A 998 -62.54 -19.23 3.91
C SER A 998 -62.77 -19.40 2.39
N PRO A 999 -62.51 -20.59 1.82
CA PRO A 999 -62.75 -20.88 0.41
C PRO A 999 -64.23 -20.70 0.01
N ASP A 1000 -65.16 -20.76 0.96
CA ASP A 1000 -66.58 -20.54 0.71
C ASP A 1000 -66.90 -19.09 0.33
N LYS A 1001 -66.14 -18.11 0.86
CA LYS A 1001 -66.33 -16.69 0.51
C LYS A 1001 -65.84 -16.39 -0.91
N VAL A 1002 -64.72 -17.02 -1.31
CA VAL A 1002 -64.19 -16.93 -2.68
C VAL A 1002 -65.20 -17.52 -3.67
N ARG A 1003 -65.73 -18.72 -3.38
CA ARG A 1003 -66.76 -19.36 -4.21
C ARG A 1003 -68.06 -18.56 -4.30
N ALA A 1004 -68.49 -17.94 -3.19
CA ALA A 1004 -69.68 -17.09 -3.19
C ALA A 1004 -69.51 -15.86 -4.10
N LEU A 1005 -68.33 -15.22 -4.05
CA LEU A 1005 -68.02 -14.08 -4.90
C LEU A 1005 -67.83 -14.48 -6.37
N GLU A 1006 -67.19 -15.62 -6.65
CA GLU A 1006 -67.08 -16.19 -8.01
C GLU A 1006 -68.47 -16.52 -8.60
N ALA A 1007 -69.42 -16.98 -7.77
CA ALA A 1007 -70.81 -17.16 -8.18
C ALA A 1007 -71.52 -15.83 -8.48
N GLU A 1008 -71.27 -14.78 -7.68
CA GLU A 1008 -71.79 -13.43 -7.95
C GLU A 1008 -71.20 -12.84 -9.25
N MET A 1009 -69.91 -13.02 -9.48
CA MET A 1009 -69.24 -12.67 -10.73
C MET A 1009 -69.83 -13.45 -11.91
N SER A 1010 -70.15 -14.73 -11.74
CA SER A 1010 -70.82 -15.55 -12.78
C SER A 1010 -72.22 -15.03 -13.10
N ASN A 1011 -73.00 -14.65 -12.08
CA ASN A 1011 -74.31 -14.01 -12.29
C ASN A 1011 -74.16 -12.69 -13.04
N ARG A 1012 -73.14 -11.87 -12.73
CA ARG A 1012 -72.88 -10.63 -13.47
C ARG A 1012 -72.47 -10.89 -14.92
N ALA A 1013 -71.68 -11.94 -15.17
CA ALA A 1013 -71.32 -12.36 -16.52
C ALA A 1013 -72.57 -12.83 -17.31
N GLU A 1014 -73.51 -13.53 -16.68
CA GLU A 1014 -74.82 -13.84 -17.28
C GLU A 1014 -75.64 -12.59 -17.61
N GLU A 1015 -75.69 -11.60 -16.71
CA GLU A 1015 -76.37 -10.32 -16.98
C GLU A 1015 -75.76 -9.57 -18.18
N LEU A 1016 -74.42 -9.60 -18.31
CA LEU A 1016 -73.73 -9.02 -19.46
C LEU A 1016 -74.06 -9.78 -20.75
N ALA A 1017 -74.09 -11.12 -20.70
CA ALA A 1017 -74.50 -11.95 -21.83
C ALA A 1017 -75.96 -11.69 -22.24
N ASP A 1018 -76.88 -11.60 -21.28
CA ASP A 1018 -78.30 -11.29 -21.50
C ASP A 1018 -78.47 -9.89 -22.13
N LYS A 1019 -77.66 -8.91 -21.72
CA LYS A 1019 -77.66 -7.57 -22.34
C LYS A 1019 -77.20 -7.61 -23.80
N VAL A 1020 -76.19 -8.41 -24.14
CA VAL A 1020 -75.73 -8.58 -25.53
C VAL A 1020 -76.78 -9.29 -26.37
N LEU A 1021 -77.38 -10.37 -25.87
CA LEU A 1021 -78.44 -11.10 -26.55
C LEU A 1021 -79.67 -10.21 -26.77
N GLN A 1022 -80.06 -9.42 -25.76
CA GLN A 1022 -81.15 -8.46 -25.89
C GLN A 1022 -80.85 -7.39 -26.94
N GLY A 1023 -79.61 -6.89 -27.03
CA GLY A 1023 -79.17 -5.97 -28.07
C GLY A 1023 -79.16 -6.58 -29.48
N CYS A 1024 -79.15 -7.91 -29.60
CA CYS A 1024 -79.34 -8.58 -30.89
C CYS A 1024 -80.79 -8.53 -31.37
N ARG A 1025 -81.77 -8.35 -30.45
CA ARG A 1025 -83.20 -8.24 -30.76
C ARG A 1025 -83.63 -6.83 -31.18
N ASP A 1026 -82.81 -5.81 -30.94
CA ASP A 1026 -83.16 -4.41 -31.23
C ASP A 1026 -83.41 -4.12 -32.73
N LYS A 1027 -82.83 -4.94 -33.63
CA LYS A 1027 -83.01 -4.81 -35.08
C LYS A 1027 -84.07 -5.75 -35.66
N LEU A 1028 -84.79 -6.46 -34.80
CA LEU A 1028 -85.92 -7.26 -35.24
C LEU A 1028 -87.14 -6.36 -35.51
N ASP A 1029 -88.04 -6.81 -36.37
CA ASP A 1029 -89.36 -6.17 -36.53
C ASP A 1029 -90.01 -6.10 -35.13
N PRO A 1030 -90.37 -4.91 -34.60
CA PRO A 1030 -90.94 -4.80 -33.26
C PRO A 1030 -92.31 -5.48 -33.13
N SER A 1031 -92.99 -5.76 -34.24
CA SER A 1031 -94.31 -6.41 -34.24
C SER A 1031 -94.51 -7.31 -35.47
N PRO A 1032 -93.76 -8.42 -35.60
CA PRO A 1032 -93.96 -9.38 -36.69
C PRO A 1032 -95.40 -9.89 -36.65
N GLU A 1033 -96.07 -9.91 -37.79
CA GLU A 1033 -97.50 -10.28 -37.86
C GLU A 1033 -98.40 -9.42 -36.93
N LYS A 1034 -98.01 -8.18 -36.60
CA LYS A 1034 -98.68 -7.29 -35.63
C LYS A 1034 -98.68 -7.81 -34.19
N LEU A 1035 -97.91 -8.86 -33.88
CA LEU A 1035 -97.69 -9.35 -32.52
C LEU A 1035 -96.40 -8.74 -31.96
N PRO A 1036 -96.42 -8.02 -30.82
CA PRO A 1036 -95.20 -7.47 -30.23
C PRO A 1036 -94.17 -8.57 -29.91
N LEU A 1037 -92.88 -8.34 -30.20
CA LEU A 1037 -91.81 -9.33 -29.93
C LEU A 1037 -91.79 -9.85 -28.48
N LYS A 1038 -92.20 -9.03 -27.50
CA LYS A 1038 -92.27 -9.40 -26.08
C LYS A 1038 -93.34 -10.47 -25.78
N GLU A 1039 -94.30 -10.66 -26.68
CA GLU A 1039 -95.40 -11.61 -26.55
C GLU A 1039 -95.10 -12.95 -27.23
N LEU A 1040 -94.00 -13.04 -27.97
CA LEU A 1040 -93.57 -14.25 -28.64
C LEU A 1040 -92.65 -15.08 -27.75
N PRO A 1041 -92.78 -16.43 -27.73
CA PRO A 1041 -91.90 -17.32 -26.98
C PRO A 1041 -90.55 -17.53 -27.69
N LEU A 1042 -89.89 -16.44 -28.12
CA LEU A 1042 -88.65 -16.48 -28.92
C LEU A 1042 -87.49 -17.18 -28.20
N SER A 1043 -87.43 -17.05 -26.87
CA SER A 1043 -86.44 -17.74 -26.03
C SER A 1043 -86.67 -19.25 -25.91
N GLU A 1044 -87.88 -19.73 -26.20
CA GLU A 1044 -88.21 -21.16 -26.18
C GLU A 1044 -87.96 -21.80 -27.56
N ASP A 1045 -87.84 -20.98 -28.63
CA ASP A 1045 -87.49 -21.46 -29.97
C ASP A 1045 -85.98 -21.75 -30.09
N LYS A 1046 -85.65 -23.03 -30.29
CA LYS A 1046 -84.26 -23.52 -30.36
C LYS A 1046 -83.50 -22.98 -31.57
N ALA A 1047 -84.18 -22.77 -32.71
CA ALA A 1047 -83.55 -22.29 -33.94
C ALA A 1047 -83.23 -20.79 -33.85
N PHE A 1048 -84.17 -20.01 -33.31
CA PHE A 1048 -83.99 -18.60 -33.00
C PHE A 1048 -82.86 -18.39 -32.00
N SER A 1049 -82.88 -19.10 -30.87
CA SER A 1049 -81.85 -19.00 -29.82
C SER A 1049 -80.45 -19.35 -30.33
N LYS A 1050 -80.32 -20.36 -31.20
CA LYS A 1050 -79.02 -20.73 -31.81
C LYS A 1050 -78.49 -19.64 -32.75
N THR A 1051 -79.36 -19.06 -33.56
CA THR A 1051 -78.99 -18.01 -34.53
C THR A 1051 -78.66 -16.70 -33.81
N GLU A 1052 -79.38 -16.38 -32.74
CA GLU A 1052 -79.16 -15.22 -31.87
C GLU A 1052 -77.81 -15.28 -31.18
N LEU A 1053 -77.42 -16.47 -30.72
CA LEU A 1053 -76.15 -16.72 -30.08
C LEU A 1053 -74.96 -16.62 -31.05
N GLU A 1054 -75.09 -17.13 -32.28
CA GLU A 1054 -74.07 -16.94 -33.32
C GLU A 1054 -73.93 -15.47 -33.74
N LEU A 1055 -75.05 -14.74 -33.83
CA LEU A 1055 -75.04 -13.31 -34.08
C LEU A 1055 -74.31 -12.54 -32.96
N ALA A 1056 -74.59 -12.87 -31.69
CA ALA A 1056 -73.93 -12.28 -30.54
C ALA A 1056 -72.41 -12.52 -30.55
N LYS A 1057 -71.97 -13.76 -30.84
CA LYS A 1057 -70.54 -14.11 -30.97
C LYS A 1057 -69.84 -13.30 -32.06
N LEU A 1058 -70.45 -13.16 -33.24
CA LEU A 1058 -69.85 -12.41 -34.35
C LEU A 1058 -69.80 -10.89 -34.08
N LYS A 1059 -70.81 -10.34 -33.40
CA LYS A 1059 -70.84 -8.93 -32.98
C LYS A 1059 -69.78 -8.60 -31.93
N LEU A 1060 -69.52 -9.52 -30.99
CA LEU A 1060 -68.49 -9.34 -29.96
C LEU A 1060 -67.07 -9.57 -30.47
N ALA A 1061 -66.87 -10.47 -31.43
CA ALA A 1061 -65.54 -10.77 -31.96
C ALA A 1061 -64.96 -9.63 -32.81
N ASP A 1062 -65.64 -9.25 -33.89
CA ASP A 1062 -65.26 -8.11 -34.75
C ASP A 1062 -66.47 -7.72 -35.62
N PRO A 1063 -67.22 -6.68 -35.24
CA PRO A 1063 -68.43 -6.29 -35.96
C PRO A 1063 -68.14 -5.69 -37.34
N ALA A 1064 -66.95 -5.13 -37.57
CA ALA A 1064 -66.58 -4.54 -38.86
C ALA A 1064 -66.21 -5.62 -39.87
N ARG A 1065 -65.41 -6.61 -39.46
CA ARG A 1065 -65.03 -7.74 -40.32
C ARG A 1065 -66.20 -8.68 -40.62
N ASN A 1066 -67.14 -8.81 -39.69
CA ASN A 1066 -68.27 -9.75 -39.82
C ASN A 1066 -69.56 -9.10 -40.35
N GLU A 1067 -69.53 -7.85 -40.83
CA GLU A 1067 -70.73 -7.06 -41.15
C GLU A 1067 -71.72 -7.78 -42.08
N ALA A 1068 -71.23 -8.44 -43.14
CA ALA A 1068 -72.08 -9.15 -44.09
C ALA A 1068 -72.80 -10.36 -43.47
N LYS A 1069 -72.08 -11.14 -42.65
CA LYS A 1069 -72.66 -12.31 -41.94
C LYS A 1069 -73.61 -11.87 -40.83
N ILE A 1070 -73.31 -10.77 -40.15
CA ILE A 1070 -74.18 -10.17 -39.14
C ILE A 1070 -75.52 -9.76 -39.77
N LYS A 1071 -75.52 -9.12 -40.95
CA LYS A 1071 -76.76 -8.76 -41.67
C LYS A 1071 -77.58 -9.98 -42.11
N ASP A 1072 -76.91 -11.02 -42.60
CA ASP A 1072 -77.56 -12.27 -43.01
C ASP A 1072 -78.26 -12.96 -41.83
N LEU A 1073 -77.57 -13.09 -40.69
CA LEU A 1073 -78.14 -13.66 -39.47
C LEU A 1073 -79.24 -12.77 -38.84
N GLU A 1074 -79.11 -11.44 -38.92
CA GLU A 1074 -80.18 -10.50 -38.52
C GLU A 1074 -81.44 -10.70 -39.39
N GLY A 1075 -81.28 -10.99 -40.69
CA GLY A 1075 -82.38 -11.35 -41.59
C GLY A 1075 -83.02 -12.69 -41.23
N GLN A 1076 -82.21 -13.72 -41.02
CA GLN A 1076 -82.70 -15.06 -40.61
C GLN A 1076 -83.44 -15.03 -39.27
N LEU A 1077 -82.99 -14.23 -38.31
CA LEU A 1077 -83.70 -14.03 -37.05
C LEU A 1077 -85.04 -13.33 -37.23
N ASN A 1078 -85.12 -12.34 -38.12
CA ASN A 1078 -86.38 -11.66 -38.45
C ASN A 1078 -87.38 -12.62 -39.11
N GLU A 1079 -86.94 -13.41 -40.08
CA GLU A 1079 -87.76 -14.44 -40.70
C GLU A 1079 -88.24 -15.47 -39.68
N ARG A 1080 -87.34 -15.94 -38.80
CA ARG A 1080 -87.71 -16.90 -37.75
C ARG A 1080 -88.67 -16.32 -36.71
N ALA A 1081 -88.49 -15.06 -36.31
CA ALA A 1081 -89.42 -14.38 -35.42
C ALA A 1081 -90.81 -14.26 -36.06
N LEU A 1082 -90.86 -14.02 -37.37
CA LEU A 1082 -92.10 -13.95 -38.13
C LEU A 1082 -92.78 -15.33 -38.24
N ASP A 1083 -92.02 -16.40 -38.48
CA ASP A 1083 -92.55 -17.76 -38.48
C ASP A 1083 -93.10 -18.16 -37.09
N VAL A 1084 -92.40 -17.80 -36.02
CA VAL A 1084 -92.88 -18.02 -34.64
C VAL A 1084 -94.17 -17.21 -34.39
N ALA A 1085 -94.26 -15.98 -34.88
CA ALA A 1085 -95.47 -15.17 -34.76
C ALA A 1085 -96.67 -15.78 -35.52
N ARG A 1086 -96.43 -16.35 -36.72
CA ARG A 1086 -97.48 -17.09 -37.45
C ARG A 1086 -97.90 -18.36 -36.72
N ALA A 1087 -96.95 -19.13 -36.19
CA ALA A 1087 -97.25 -20.35 -35.43
C ALA A 1087 -98.10 -20.04 -34.20
N VAL A 1088 -97.81 -18.95 -33.47
CA VAL A 1088 -98.64 -18.48 -32.34
C VAL A 1088 -100.05 -18.13 -32.80
N LYS A 1089 -100.20 -17.41 -33.92
CA LYS A 1089 -101.52 -17.10 -34.48
C LYS A 1089 -102.28 -18.33 -34.93
N GLU A 1090 -101.60 -19.33 -35.50
CA GLU A 1090 -102.20 -20.61 -35.91
C GLU A 1090 -102.68 -21.39 -34.69
N GLU A 1091 -101.89 -21.43 -33.62
CA GLU A 1091 -102.26 -22.06 -32.34
C GLU A 1091 -103.48 -21.38 -31.72
N ASP A 1092 -103.58 -20.04 -31.76
CA ASP A 1092 -104.76 -19.32 -31.31
C ASP A 1092 -106.05 -19.71 -32.08
N LEU A 1093 -105.92 -20.14 -33.33
CA LEU A 1093 -107.04 -20.50 -34.21
C LEU A 1093 -107.38 -22.00 -34.18
N GLU A 1094 -106.47 -22.86 -33.73
CA GLU A 1094 -106.63 -24.33 -33.77
C GLU A 1094 -107.82 -24.83 -32.92
N ALA A 1095 -108.07 -24.16 -31.79
CA ALA A 1095 -109.15 -24.51 -30.86
C ALA A 1095 -110.51 -23.87 -31.22
N LEU A 1096 -110.61 -23.16 -32.34
CA LEU A 1096 -111.82 -22.42 -32.75
C LEU A 1096 -112.64 -23.18 -33.79
N GLU A 1097 -113.92 -22.80 -33.94
CA GLU A 1097 -114.82 -23.35 -34.95
C GLU A 1097 -114.25 -23.12 -36.36
N SER A 1098 -113.99 -24.18 -37.14
CA SER A 1098 -113.30 -24.05 -38.44
C SER A 1098 -114.01 -23.17 -39.47
N ALA A 1099 -115.34 -23.02 -39.37
CA ALA A 1099 -116.14 -22.16 -40.23
C ALA A 1099 -117.33 -21.53 -39.47
N PRO A 1100 -117.09 -20.50 -38.64
CA PRO A 1100 -118.17 -19.82 -37.94
C PRO A 1100 -119.13 -19.22 -38.98
N ARG A 1101 -120.43 -19.52 -38.84
CA ARG A 1101 -121.49 -19.12 -39.79
C ARG A 1101 -121.22 -19.54 -41.24
N GLY A 1102 -120.43 -20.58 -41.45
CA GLY A 1102 -120.11 -21.13 -42.79
C GLY A 1102 -118.98 -20.41 -43.53
N ILE A 1103 -118.34 -19.40 -42.92
CA ILE A 1103 -117.14 -18.76 -43.48
C ILE A 1103 -115.90 -19.39 -42.86
N PRO A 1104 -114.98 -19.99 -43.64
CA PRO A 1104 -113.71 -20.50 -43.12
C PRO A 1104 -112.93 -19.44 -42.32
N LEU A 1105 -112.44 -19.79 -41.12
CA LEU A 1105 -111.70 -18.87 -40.24
C LEU A 1105 -110.55 -18.13 -40.95
N ALA A 1106 -109.85 -18.80 -41.87
CA ALA A 1106 -108.75 -18.22 -42.64
C ALA A 1106 -109.17 -16.99 -43.47
N LEU A 1107 -110.44 -16.92 -43.91
CA LEU A 1107 -110.97 -15.77 -44.67
C LEU A 1107 -111.40 -14.61 -43.77
N LEU A 1108 -111.73 -14.88 -42.50
CA LEU A 1108 -112.15 -13.86 -41.53
C LEU A 1108 -111.00 -13.03 -40.98
N ARG A 1109 -109.76 -13.54 -41.12
CA ARG A 1109 -108.53 -12.95 -40.57
C ARG A 1109 -108.74 -12.41 -39.14
N PRO A 1110 -109.13 -13.27 -38.18
CA PRO A 1110 -109.60 -12.81 -36.88
C PRO A 1110 -108.57 -11.96 -36.13
N HIS A 1111 -107.29 -12.27 -36.29
CA HIS A 1111 -106.16 -11.53 -35.70
C HIS A 1111 -105.96 -10.10 -36.24
N ASP A 1112 -106.63 -9.69 -37.32
CA ASP A 1112 -106.66 -8.30 -37.78
C ASP A 1112 -107.67 -7.44 -36.98
N ASP A 1113 -108.59 -8.05 -36.23
CA ASP A 1113 -109.52 -7.37 -35.31
C ASP A 1113 -108.85 -7.14 -33.94
N GLU A 1114 -108.85 -5.90 -33.46
CA GLU A 1114 -108.18 -5.52 -32.19
C GLU A 1114 -108.77 -6.23 -30.96
N ALA A 1115 -110.09 -6.48 -30.97
CA ALA A 1115 -110.77 -7.15 -29.87
C ALA A 1115 -110.44 -8.64 -29.84
N PHE A 1116 -110.46 -9.30 -31.00
CA PHE A 1116 -110.04 -10.70 -31.11
C PHE A 1116 -108.55 -10.87 -30.73
N ALA A 1117 -107.66 -9.99 -31.21
CA ALA A 1117 -106.24 -10.05 -30.86
C ALA A 1117 -105.99 -9.84 -29.35
N SER A 1118 -106.76 -8.97 -28.69
CA SER A 1118 -106.70 -8.74 -27.25
C SER A 1118 -107.20 -9.96 -26.46
N LEU A 1119 -108.29 -10.59 -26.90
CA LEU A 1119 -108.79 -11.83 -26.32
C LEU A 1119 -107.81 -13.00 -26.51
N ALA A 1120 -107.18 -13.09 -27.68
CA ALA A 1120 -106.17 -14.11 -27.98
C ALA A 1120 -104.95 -13.92 -27.07
N LYS A 1121 -104.53 -12.67 -26.85
CA LYS A 1121 -103.48 -12.34 -25.88
C LYS A 1121 -103.84 -12.72 -24.44
N GLU A 1122 -105.06 -12.42 -24.00
CA GLU A 1122 -105.53 -12.82 -22.67
C GLU A 1122 -105.58 -14.35 -22.53
N ALA A 1123 -106.00 -15.07 -23.58
CA ALA A 1123 -106.02 -16.53 -23.63
C ALA A 1123 -104.60 -17.13 -23.50
N ARG A 1124 -103.61 -16.58 -24.22
CA ARG A 1124 -102.20 -16.98 -24.10
C ARG A 1124 -101.63 -16.71 -22.70
N GLY A 1125 -102.03 -15.61 -22.05
CA GLY A 1125 -101.58 -15.23 -20.71
C GLY A 1125 -102.24 -15.99 -19.55
N ALA A 1126 -103.45 -16.55 -19.76
CA ALA A 1126 -104.24 -17.22 -18.73
C ALA A 1126 -103.59 -18.52 -18.21
N GLY A 1127 -102.73 -19.16 -19.00
CA GLY A 1127 -101.99 -20.36 -18.58
C GLY A 1127 -100.97 -20.15 -17.44
N ARG A 1128 -100.59 -18.90 -17.11
CA ARG A 1128 -99.54 -18.62 -16.10
C ARG A 1128 -100.01 -17.82 -14.86
N LYS A 1129 -101.27 -17.40 -14.76
CA LYS A 1129 -101.79 -16.67 -13.57
C LYS A 1129 -103.11 -17.26 -13.07
N SER A 1130 -103.19 -17.55 -11.77
CA SER A 1130 -104.29 -18.25 -11.07
C SER A 1130 -105.60 -17.43 -10.93
N GLY A 1131 -106.03 -16.77 -11.99
CA GLY A 1131 -107.26 -15.96 -12.01
C GLY A 1131 -107.77 -15.59 -13.40
N GLY A 1132 -107.24 -16.20 -14.47
CA GLY A 1132 -107.77 -16.03 -15.83
C GLY A 1132 -108.97 -16.94 -16.14
N PRO A 1133 -109.76 -16.64 -17.18
CA PRO A 1133 -110.81 -17.54 -17.67
C PRO A 1133 -110.24 -18.90 -18.08
N SER A 1134 -111.00 -19.98 -17.88
CA SER A 1134 -110.57 -21.34 -18.23
C SER A 1134 -110.33 -21.47 -19.75
N PRO A 1135 -109.49 -22.43 -20.22
CA PRO A 1135 -109.18 -22.57 -21.65
C PRO A 1135 -110.42 -22.71 -22.54
N HIS A 1136 -111.47 -23.38 -22.04
CA HIS A 1136 -112.76 -23.46 -22.74
C HIS A 1136 -113.48 -22.11 -22.77
N ALA A 1137 -113.50 -21.36 -21.67
CA ALA A 1137 -114.14 -20.04 -21.64
C ALA A 1137 -113.43 -19.01 -22.53
N ALA A 1138 -112.10 -19.09 -22.64
CA ALA A 1138 -111.32 -18.25 -23.55
C ALA A 1138 -111.58 -18.62 -25.03
N ALA A 1139 -111.61 -19.92 -25.35
CA ALA A 1139 -111.97 -20.40 -26.69
C ALA A 1139 -113.42 -20.05 -27.06
N ASP A 1140 -114.36 -20.10 -26.11
CA ASP A 1140 -115.76 -19.69 -26.31
C ASP A 1140 -115.87 -18.20 -26.62
N ALA A 1141 -115.16 -17.34 -25.88
CA ALA A 1141 -115.13 -15.90 -26.13
C ALA A 1141 -114.52 -15.56 -27.50
N LEU A 1142 -113.45 -16.25 -27.89
CA LEU A 1142 -112.83 -16.12 -29.21
C LEU A 1142 -113.76 -16.63 -30.33
N ASN A 1143 -114.46 -17.74 -30.11
CA ASN A 1143 -115.45 -18.28 -31.05
C ASN A 1143 -116.65 -17.34 -31.22
N GLU A 1144 -117.16 -16.76 -30.14
CA GLU A 1144 -118.22 -15.75 -30.24
C GLU A 1144 -117.75 -14.54 -31.05
N ARG A 1145 -116.55 -14.03 -30.79
CA ARG A 1145 -115.99 -12.92 -31.57
C ARG A 1145 -115.76 -13.30 -33.03
N ALA A 1146 -115.33 -14.53 -33.32
CA ALA A 1146 -115.19 -15.04 -34.68
C ALA A 1146 -116.54 -15.16 -35.40
N ARG A 1147 -117.61 -15.59 -34.70
CA ARG A 1147 -118.98 -15.60 -35.23
C ARG A 1147 -119.52 -14.19 -35.47
N GLU A 1148 -119.23 -13.24 -34.59
CA GLU A 1148 -119.58 -11.82 -34.80
C GLU A 1148 -118.88 -11.25 -36.04
N LEU A 1149 -117.59 -11.55 -36.23
CA LEU A 1149 -116.87 -11.16 -37.44
C LEU A 1149 -117.47 -11.81 -38.69
N ALA A 1150 -117.85 -13.09 -38.62
CA ALA A 1150 -118.54 -13.76 -39.71
C ALA A 1150 -119.91 -13.14 -40.01
N ASP A 1151 -120.69 -12.78 -38.99
CA ASP A 1151 -121.97 -12.10 -39.15
C ASP A 1151 -121.80 -10.69 -39.75
N GLN A 1152 -120.70 -9.98 -39.43
CA GLN A 1152 -120.38 -8.69 -40.04
C GLN A 1152 -120.06 -8.82 -41.53
N VAL A 1153 -119.26 -9.83 -41.90
CA VAL A 1153 -118.97 -10.14 -43.31
C VAL A 1153 -120.25 -10.53 -44.05
N LEU A 1154 -121.08 -11.42 -43.49
CA LEU A 1154 -122.35 -11.84 -44.11
C LEU A 1154 -123.37 -10.70 -44.24
N ARG A 1155 -123.45 -9.77 -43.27
CA ARG A 1155 -124.31 -8.59 -43.37
C ARG A 1155 -123.80 -7.58 -44.40
N GLY A 1156 -122.47 -7.43 -44.52
CA GLY A 1156 -121.83 -6.58 -45.51
C GLY A 1156 -122.09 -7.04 -46.95
N ASP A 1157 -122.31 -8.34 -47.17
CA ASP A 1157 -122.42 -8.95 -48.51
C ASP A 1157 -123.87 -9.11 -49.03
N ARG A 1158 -124.90 -8.59 -48.33
CA ARG A 1158 -126.32 -8.68 -48.75
C ARG A 1158 -126.71 -7.73 -49.90
N GLY A 1159 -125.74 -7.15 -50.60
CA GLY A 1159 -125.94 -6.16 -51.68
C GLY A 1159 -126.61 -6.69 -52.95
N PHE A 1160 -126.80 -8.01 -53.08
CA PHE A 1160 -127.37 -8.67 -54.25
C PHE A 1160 -128.88 -8.98 -54.15
N LEU A 1161 -129.54 -8.72 -53.02
CA LEU A 1161 -130.98 -8.98 -52.82
C LEU A 1161 -131.83 -7.73 -53.14
N ASP A 1162 -132.91 -7.92 -53.90
CA ASP A 1162 -133.84 -6.86 -54.33
C ASP A 1162 -134.56 -6.22 -53.13
N ARG A 1163 -134.69 -4.89 -53.10
CA ARG A 1163 -135.03 -4.13 -51.88
C ARG A 1163 -136.49 -4.26 -51.43
N GLU A 1164 -137.40 -4.53 -52.36
CA GLU A 1164 -138.85 -4.64 -52.09
C GLU A 1164 -139.49 -5.75 -52.94
N PRO A 1165 -139.15 -7.04 -52.72
CA PRO A 1165 -139.74 -8.13 -53.49
C PRO A 1165 -141.24 -8.19 -53.23
N GLU A 1166 -142.03 -8.16 -54.31
CA GLU A 1166 -143.50 -8.16 -54.31
C GLU A 1166 -144.16 -7.08 -53.42
N GLY A 1167 -143.46 -5.96 -53.19
CA GLY A 1167 -143.99 -4.80 -52.46
C GLY A 1167 -143.89 -4.88 -50.93
N VAL A 1168 -143.06 -5.79 -50.39
CA VAL A 1168 -142.73 -5.82 -48.95
C VAL A 1168 -141.25 -5.47 -48.74
N PRO A 1169 -140.90 -4.46 -47.92
CA PRO A 1169 -139.51 -4.11 -47.66
C PRO A 1169 -138.72 -5.26 -47.01
N LEU A 1170 -137.50 -5.54 -47.52
CA LEU A 1170 -136.60 -6.59 -47.02
C LEU A 1170 -136.39 -6.57 -45.49
N SER A 1171 -136.45 -5.39 -44.85
CA SER A 1171 -136.30 -5.23 -43.40
C SER A 1171 -137.47 -5.75 -42.57
N MET A 1172 -138.59 -6.09 -43.21
CA MET A 1172 -139.80 -6.61 -42.56
C MET A 1172 -140.02 -8.11 -42.85
N LEU A 1173 -139.10 -8.74 -43.58
CA LEU A 1173 -139.09 -10.18 -43.82
C LEU A 1173 -138.21 -10.89 -42.76
N PRO A 1174 -138.65 -12.03 -42.19
CA PRO A 1174 -137.89 -12.78 -41.21
C PRO A 1174 -136.77 -13.60 -41.89
N LEU A 1175 -135.81 -12.91 -42.52
CA LEU A 1175 -134.73 -13.52 -43.32
C LEU A 1175 -133.70 -14.28 -42.47
N ASP A 1176 -133.77 -14.11 -41.14
CA ASP A 1176 -132.84 -14.71 -40.19
C ASP A 1176 -133.54 -15.76 -39.27
N THR A 1177 -134.77 -16.20 -39.59
CA THR A 1177 -135.45 -17.26 -38.84
C THR A 1177 -136.20 -18.26 -39.73
N ASP A 1178 -135.47 -19.21 -40.31
CA ASP A 1178 -136.06 -20.47 -40.80
C ASP A 1178 -135.39 -21.65 -40.08
N ARG A 1179 -136.17 -22.32 -39.21
CA ARG A 1179 -135.80 -23.59 -38.57
C ARG A 1179 -136.32 -24.72 -39.46
N GLY A 1180 -135.44 -25.37 -40.21
CA GLY A 1180 -135.68 -26.64 -40.88
C GLY A 1180 -134.53 -27.61 -40.67
N VAL A 1181 -134.78 -28.73 -40.00
CA VAL A 1181 -133.88 -29.88 -39.77
C VAL A 1181 -134.72 -31.14 -40.05
N PRO A 1182 -134.22 -32.33 -40.42
CA PRO A 1182 -133.16 -32.76 -41.37
C PRO A 1182 -133.68 -33.82 -42.40
N ARG A 1183 -132.84 -34.29 -43.36
CA ARG A 1183 -132.62 -35.73 -43.69
C ARG A 1183 -131.73 -36.00 -44.94
N ASP A 1184 -130.72 -36.84 -44.68
CA ASP A 1184 -130.10 -37.95 -45.45
C ASP A 1184 -129.89 -37.90 -46.98
N GLY A 1185 -128.61 -38.11 -47.36
CA GLY A 1185 -128.19 -39.23 -48.23
C GLY A 1185 -127.48 -38.87 -49.54
N GLY A 1186 -126.17 -39.15 -49.64
CA GLY A 1186 -125.41 -39.19 -50.90
C GLY A 1186 -123.94 -38.78 -50.76
#